data_AF-A0A8H4NGS1-F1
#
_entry.id   AF-A0A8H4NGS1-F1
#
_cell.length_a   1.000
_cell.length_b   1.000
_cell.length_c   1.000
_cell.angle_alpha   90.00
_cell.angle_beta   90.00
_cell.angle_gamma   90.00
#
_symmetry.space_group_name_H-M   'P 1'
#
loop_
_entity.id
_entity.type
_entity.pdbx_description
1 polymer ?
#
loop_
_entity_poly.entity_id
_entity_poly.type
_entity_poly.pdbx_seq_one_letter_code
_entity_poly.pdbx_strand_id
1 'polypeptide(L)'
;MEKPEEKPDVTLAENASDVFPKHQEEAGLEASSSDLDDAKRARRLVRKMDLHILPLCAWVYLLNYLDRGNIGNSKVLNQETGDSLLQRTGMNNMDYAVAVSLFSLAYALFEVPSNWIMKRYVRPSRWLATLLFCWGAFTIGFAGVQNYASVVVLRFFVGVFEAGFFPGCVYLITFWYPVEERSVRVAFILASATAAGAFGGCIAYGVGHINGAASLSGFRWLFIIEGLVTISSVLLVLFFLPDYPSRARFLSPSDKAFVEQRIARQGGGYTSAKATRDEVLETCARPRMLAHYCAYLCNSVPLGSLTFFSPTIVAGLGYTSIKAQLMTVPPWLVGYVVCLLLGWSADRHNARGWHIALSSTLGGAGWLTAGLLPADAYAKRYGCLMLCACGAFPSSGPLSAWVTCNVPTVVTMGIATALNNSAAGFSQIIAQWIWKGDEQDRGFPTGNFVIIIGRCDWLRYPCGAAMMHGCGRLHRNITTHISSTHWQVFIVSTERTMNLSSFHFRSAFIGVCILSLLILLLFSRNAPSHLPLTGYGYGAHGSDLLSHVFNRTLGFQKIFVINLPSRTDLRDSMSLAAALTDLEMEYVDGVTGVDDKALPPGAKETNLAKGSLYAWRAHMNVLRTIVEQNLTSALILENDVDWDIRLKQQLRSFALGAHLLIQPLTGTTSTFLDPTYPAPRSPDDQPTNFDVADFTAARTVTPPTTSPYGDVHRWDVLWLGHCGTRFPKASDANAPLGRAVIADDASVPEQQHLDVEDGGWDLLTKYPVHTRVVHRARVSTCTLGYGVSQQGARRLLYELGIRNVTGTADMMFRSVCDGVEGRPLLTCLTVQPQIFSHHRRAGDVAAFSDINDRTGYNEQAYTKNVRWSTRLNFDRLLYGRTDYVDLFRDGEPENHFEG
;
A
#
# COMPACT_ATOMS: atom_id res chain seq x y z
N MET A 1 38.51 -49.25 -33.98
CA MET A 1 37.60 -49.78 -32.95
C MET A 1 37.04 -48.55 -32.24
N GLU A 2 35.96 -48.02 -32.80
CA GLU A 2 35.41 -46.70 -32.47
C GLU A 2 34.15 -46.88 -31.62
N LYS A 3 34.14 -46.25 -30.44
CA LYS A 3 33.08 -46.23 -29.45
C LYS A 3 33.13 -44.86 -28.76
N PRO A 4 32.00 -44.33 -28.26
CA PRO A 4 31.20 -43.37 -29.01
C PRO A 4 31.18 -41.96 -28.38
N GLU A 5 30.78 -40.99 -29.20
CA GLU A 5 30.53 -39.58 -28.84
C GLU A 5 29.64 -39.42 -27.60
N GLU A 6 30.16 -38.68 -26.63
CA GLU A 6 29.42 -38.14 -25.50
C GLU A 6 29.01 -36.69 -25.82
N LYS A 7 27.73 -36.38 -25.63
CA LYS A 7 27.12 -35.08 -25.92
C LYS A 7 27.80 -33.95 -25.14
N PRO A 8 28.02 -32.76 -25.72
CA PRO A 8 28.54 -31.64 -24.96
C PRO A 8 27.46 -31.14 -23.99
N ASP A 9 27.81 -31.20 -22.71
CA ASP A 9 27.16 -30.52 -21.60
C ASP A 9 27.16 -29.01 -21.90
N VAL A 10 26.00 -28.36 -21.89
CA VAL A 10 25.91 -26.90 -22.02
C VAL A 10 26.02 -26.30 -20.62
N THR A 11 27.21 -26.45 -20.05
CA THR A 11 27.77 -25.50 -19.09
C THR A 11 28.72 -24.62 -19.89
N LEU A 12 28.46 -23.31 -19.95
CA LEU A 12 29.45 -22.24 -20.07
C LEU A 12 28.74 -20.89 -20.22
N ALA A 13 28.74 -20.14 -19.12
CA ALA A 13 29.13 -18.73 -19.09
C ALA A 13 29.47 -18.36 -17.63
N GLU A 14 30.43 -19.07 -17.03
CA GLU A 14 31.35 -18.42 -16.10
C GLU A 14 32.38 -17.67 -16.95
N ASN A 15 32.68 -16.44 -16.53
CA ASN A 15 33.60 -15.47 -17.15
C ASN A 15 33.09 -14.75 -18.41
N ALA A 16 32.20 -13.77 -18.19
CA ALA A 16 32.27 -12.49 -18.90
C ALA A 16 31.68 -11.35 -18.06
N SER A 17 32.52 -10.33 -17.84
CA SER A 17 32.25 -8.93 -17.49
C SER A 17 32.08 -8.51 -16.01
N ASP A 18 33.22 -8.42 -15.32
CA ASP A 18 33.66 -7.15 -14.75
C ASP A 18 33.83 -6.12 -15.89
N VAL A 19 32.75 -5.49 -16.33
CA VAL A 19 32.75 -4.23 -17.05
C VAL A 19 31.43 -3.54 -16.72
N PHE A 20 31.40 -2.77 -15.63
CA PHE A 20 30.38 -1.75 -15.50
C PHE A 20 30.53 -0.79 -16.69
N PRO A 21 29.48 -0.54 -17.49
CA PRO A 21 29.56 0.49 -18.52
C PRO A 21 29.88 1.80 -17.82
N LYS A 22 30.95 2.47 -18.23
CA LYS A 22 31.19 3.89 -17.92
C LYS A 22 29.90 4.63 -18.24
N HIS A 23 29.24 5.18 -17.22
CA HIS A 23 28.16 6.12 -17.44
C HIS A 23 28.73 7.29 -18.23
N GLN A 24 28.30 7.40 -19.49
CA GLN A 24 28.46 8.61 -20.27
C GLN A 24 27.85 9.77 -19.47
N GLU A 25 28.66 10.81 -19.31
CA GLU A 25 28.20 12.14 -18.95
C GLU A 25 27.19 12.61 -20.00
N GLU A 26 25.95 12.85 -19.59
CA GLU A 26 25.06 13.86 -20.16
C GLU A 26 24.45 14.59 -18.96
N ALA A 27 24.99 15.77 -18.64
CA ALA A 27 24.38 17.06 -18.91
C ALA A 27 23.16 17.34 -18.00
N GLY A 28 23.33 18.26 -17.04
CA GLY A 28 22.24 18.70 -16.18
C GLY A 28 21.13 19.41 -16.96
N LEU A 29 19.99 19.64 -16.30
CA LEU A 29 19.29 20.92 -16.28
C LEU A 29 18.02 20.81 -15.41
N GLU A 30 17.50 21.97 -14.98
CA GLU A 30 16.07 22.31 -15.02
C GLU A 30 15.26 21.30 -15.85
N ALA A 31 14.12 20.76 -15.37
CA ALA A 31 13.37 19.69 -16.06
C ALA A 31 13.42 19.84 -17.58
N SER A 32 14.41 19.16 -18.18
CA SER A 32 14.74 19.41 -19.57
C SER A 32 13.61 18.76 -20.37
N SER A 33 13.47 19.11 -21.65
CA SER A 33 12.56 18.38 -22.53
C SER A 33 12.75 16.85 -22.41
N SER A 34 13.95 16.36 -22.07
CA SER A 34 14.26 14.92 -21.90
C SER A 34 13.53 14.23 -20.75
N ASP A 35 13.36 14.83 -19.57
CA ASP A 35 12.77 14.14 -18.40
C ASP A 35 11.24 14.06 -18.50
N LEU A 36 10.62 15.14 -19.00
CA LEU A 36 9.22 15.12 -19.39
C LEU A 36 8.97 14.16 -20.54
N ASP A 37 9.90 14.07 -21.49
CA ASP A 37 9.83 13.11 -22.59
C ASP A 37 10.06 11.68 -22.10
N ASP A 38 10.88 11.43 -21.08
CA ASP A 38 11.07 10.12 -20.46
C ASP A 38 9.83 9.66 -19.68
N ALA A 39 9.15 10.57 -18.97
CA ALA A 39 7.87 10.25 -18.31
C ALA A 39 6.73 10.01 -19.32
N LYS A 40 6.72 10.74 -20.45
CA LYS A 40 5.79 10.49 -21.57
C LYS A 40 6.13 9.18 -22.28
N ARG A 41 7.42 8.91 -22.50
CA ARG A 41 7.95 7.70 -23.12
C ARG A 41 7.64 6.48 -22.26
N ALA A 42 7.83 6.55 -20.95
CA ALA A 42 7.42 5.52 -20.00
C ALA A 42 5.92 5.21 -20.12
N ARG A 43 5.04 6.22 -20.10
CA ARG A 43 3.59 6.02 -20.27
C ARG A 43 3.23 5.39 -21.62
N ARG A 44 3.89 5.81 -22.70
CA ARG A 44 3.69 5.25 -24.04
C ARG A 44 4.16 3.80 -24.12
N LEU A 45 5.31 3.47 -23.52
CA LEU A 45 5.86 2.12 -23.49
C LEU A 45 5.01 1.19 -22.63
N VAL A 46 4.53 1.65 -21.47
CA VAL A 46 3.59 0.90 -20.63
C VAL A 46 2.34 0.52 -21.40
N ARG A 47 1.70 1.48 -22.08
CA ARG A 47 0.53 1.19 -22.94
C ARG A 47 0.87 0.20 -24.06
N LYS A 48 2.05 0.32 -24.66
CA LYS A 48 2.50 -0.58 -25.73
C LYS A 48 2.70 -2.01 -25.21
N MET A 49 3.31 -2.16 -24.03
CA MET A 49 3.47 -3.46 -23.35
C MET A 49 2.11 -4.04 -22.96
N ASP A 50 1.21 -3.21 -22.42
CA ASP A 50 -0.14 -3.62 -22.02
C ASP A 50 -0.91 -4.20 -23.20
N LEU A 51 -0.87 -3.54 -24.35
CA LEU A 51 -1.55 -3.96 -25.58
C LEU A 51 -1.01 -5.28 -26.16
N HIS A 52 0.24 -5.64 -25.90
CA HIS A 52 0.83 -6.89 -26.42
C HIS A 52 0.68 -8.07 -25.45
N ILE A 53 0.77 -7.82 -24.14
CA ILE A 53 0.82 -8.88 -23.13
C ILE A 53 -0.56 -9.19 -22.58
N LEU A 54 -1.32 -8.16 -22.17
CA LEU A 54 -2.55 -8.37 -21.40
C LEU A 54 -3.68 -8.99 -22.22
N PRO A 55 -3.96 -8.57 -23.47
CA PRO A 55 -5.01 -9.20 -24.27
C PRO A 55 -4.77 -10.68 -24.51
N LEU A 56 -3.51 -11.08 -24.74
CA LEU A 56 -3.16 -12.47 -25.00
C LEU A 56 -3.26 -13.33 -23.72
N CYS A 57 -2.76 -12.84 -22.59
CA CYS A 57 -2.93 -13.51 -21.30
C CYS A 57 -4.41 -13.61 -20.92
N ALA A 58 -5.19 -12.54 -21.11
CA ALA A 58 -6.63 -12.54 -20.84
C ALA A 58 -7.40 -13.48 -21.76
N TRP A 59 -7.05 -13.54 -23.05
CA TRP A 59 -7.63 -14.47 -24.02
C TRP A 59 -7.40 -15.93 -23.62
N VAL A 60 -6.16 -16.30 -23.32
CA VAL A 60 -5.86 -17.69 -22.96
C VAL A 60 -6.45 -18.03 -21.58
N TYR A 61 -6.51 -17.09 -20.65
CA TYR A 61 -7.18 -17.30 -19.37
C TYR A 61 -8.72 -17.37 -19.50
N LEU A 62 -9.30 -16.73 -20.51
CA LEU A 62 -10.70 -16.92 -20.88
C LEU A 62 -10.92 -18.35 -21.36
N LEU A 63 -10.08 -18.84 -22.28
CA LEU A 63 -10.15 -20.24 -22.75
C LEU A 63 -9.96 -21.25 -21.61
N ASN A 64 -9.06 -20.95 -20.68
CA ASN A 64 -8.83 -21.73 -19.47
C ASN A 64 -10.11 -21.98 -18.65
N TYR A 65 -10.84 -20.91 -18.34
CA TYR A 65 -12.09 -21.02 -17.58
C TYR A 65 -13.26 -21.59 -18.38
N LEU A 66 -13.23 -21.39 -19.70
CA LEU A 66 -14.21 -21.95 -20.62
C LEU A 66 -14.06 -23.49 -20.65
N ASP A 67 -12.85 -23.99 -20.91
CA ASP A 67 -12.52 -25.44 -20.86
C ASP A 67 -12.87 -26.07 -19.49
N ARG A 68 -12.63 -25.33 -18.41
CA ARG A 68 -12.98 -25.75 -17.04
C ARG A 68 -14.49 -25.94 -16.85
N GLY A 69 -15.28 -24.97 -17.28
CA GLY A 69 -16.75 -24.92 -17.13
C GLY A 69 -17.52 -25.90 -18.01
N ASN A 70 -16.91 -26.39 -19.09
CA ASN A 70 -17.57 -27.25 -20.08
C ASN A 70 -18.15 -28.55 -19.55
N ILE A 71 -17.57 -29.12 -18.50
CA ILE A 71 -18.14 -30.32 -17.87
C ILE A 71 -19.47 -30.02 -17.16
N GLY A 72 -19.64 -28.80 -16.63
CA GLY A 72 -20.90 -28.34 -16.06
C GLY A 72 -21.97 -28.13 -17.13
N ASN A 73 -21.57 -27.58 -18.28
CA ASN A 73 -22.45 -27.43 -19.44
C ASN A 73 -22.88 -28.81 -19.96
N SER A 74 -21.93 -29.72 -20.19
CA SER A 74 -22.18 -31.05 -20.76
C SER A 74 -22.97 -32.00 -19.85
N LYS A 75 -22.97 -31.76 -18.53
CA LYS A 75 -23.85 -32.46 -17.59
C LYS A 75 -25.32 -32.24 -17.89
N VAL A 76 -25.70 -31.03 -18.29
CA VAL A 76 -27.09 -30.62 -18.50
C VAL A 76 -27.47 -30.65 -19.98
N LEU A 77 -26.53 -30.36 -20.87
CA LEU A 77 -26.76 -30.24 -22.32
C LEU A 77 -27.41 -31.51 -22.90
N ASN A 78 -28.54 -31.34 -23.60
CA ASN A 78 -29.31 -32.41 -24.25
C ASN A 78 -29.71 -33.58 -23.31
N GLN A 79 -29.91 -33.29 -22.01
CA GLN A 79 -30.36 -34.29 -21.04
C GLN A 79 -31.73 -34.89 -21.38
N GLU A 80 -32.62 -34.13 -22.05
CA GLU A 80 -33.94 -34.61 -22.46
C GLU A 80 -33.88 -35.64 -23.58
N THR A 81 -32.85 -35.60 -24.44
CA THR A 81 -32.68 -36.56 -25.54
C THR A 81 -31.90 -37.81 -25.14
N GLY A 82 -31.43 -37.89 -23.89
CA GLY A 82 -30.57 -39.00 -23.44
C GLY A 82 -29.10 -38.84 -23.81
N ASP A 83 -28.69 -37.66 -24.29
CA ASP A 83 -27.35 -37.40 -24.87
C ASP A 83 -26.40 -36.63 -23.96
N SER A 84 -26.78 -36.39 -22.70
CA SER A 84 -25.88 -35.71 -21.76
C SER A 84 -24.65 -36.55 -21.44
N LEU A 85 -23.60 -35.90 -20.94
CA LEU A 85 -22.37 -36.59 -20.57
C LEU A 85 -22.64 -37.75 -19.61
N LEU A 86 -23.45 -37.53 -18.56
CA LEU A 86 -23.75 -38.53 -17.54
C LEU A 86 -24.49 -39.75 -18.13
N GLN A 87 -25.46 -39.51 -19.01
CA GLN A 87 -26.24 -40.58 -19.63
C GLN A 87 -25.40 -41.41 -20.59
N ARG A 88 -24.54 -40.76 -21.40
CA ARG A 88 -23.68 -41.45 -22.38
C ARG A 88 -22.52 -42.21 -21.75
N THR A 89 -22.05 -41.84 -20.55
CA THR A 89 -20.95 -42.53 -19.86
C THR A 89 -21.40 -43.42 -18.70
N GLY A 90 -22.71 -43.47 -18.41
CA GLY A 90 -23.28 -44.23 -17.30
C GLY A 90 -22.93 -43.69 -15.91
N MET A 91 -22.61 -42.40 -15.79
CA MET A 91 -22.19 -41.77 -14.55
C MET A 91 -23.37 -41.27 -13.72
N ASN A 92 -23.29 -41.45 -12.40
CA ASN A 92 -24.21 -40.80 -11.47
C ASN A 92 -23.68 -39.42 -11.00
N ASN A 93 -24.43 -38.72 -10.15
CA ASN A 93 -24.03 -37.40 -9.63
C ASN A 93 -22.77 -37.46 -8.72
N MET A 94 -22.55 -38.57 -8.01
CA MET A 94 -21.38 -38.77 -7.16
C MET A 94 -20.13 -38.98 -8.02
N ASP A 95 -20.22 -39.78 -9.08
CA ASP A 95 -19.15 -40.00 -10.06
C ASP A 95 -18.75 -38.67 -10.72
N TYR A 96 -19.74 -37.84 -11.07
CA TYR A 96 -19.49 -36.48 -11.56
C TYR A 96 -18.70 -35.65 -10.55
N ALA A 97 -19.12 -35.62 -9.28
CA ALA A 97 -18.44 -34.87 -8.21
C ALA A 97 -16.99 -35.33 -8.03
N VAL A 98 -16.73 -36.64 -8.07
CA VAL A 98 -15.37 -37.21 -8.00
C VAL A 98 -14.52 -36.76 -9.19
N ALA A 99 -15.06 -36.81 -10.41
CA ALA A 99 -14.33 -36.39 -11.61
C ALA A 99 -13.91 -34.91 -11.58
N VAL A 100 -14.80 -34.02 -11.11
CA VAL A 100 -14.45 -32.58 -10.98
C VAL A 100 -13.55 -32.30 -9.78
N SER A 101 -13.62 -33.09 -8.70
CA SER A 101 -12.70 -32.98 -7.55
C SER A 101 -11.29 -33.41 -7.85
N LEU A 102 -11.11 -34.46 -8.67
CA LEU A 102 -9.78 -34.88 -9.09
C LEU A 102 -9.07 -33.84 -9.95
N PHE A 103 -9.82 -33.11 -10.79
CA PHE A 103 -9.30 -31.93 -11.48
C PHE A 103 -8.80 -30.87 -10.47
N SER A 104 -9.61 -30.50 -9.47
CA SER A 104 -9.24 -29.48 -8.48
C SER A 104 -8.05 -29.89 -7.61
N LEU A 105 -7.96 -31.18 -7.26
CA LEU A 105 -6.83 -31.75 -6.52
C LEU A 105 -5.55 -31.70 -7.35
N ALA A 106 -5.61 -32.15 -8.61
CA ALA A 106 -4.47 -32.07 -9.52
C ALA A 106 -4.02 -30.61 -9.71
N TYR A 107 -4.98 -29.70 -9.89
CA TYR A 107 -4.71 -28.28 -10.02
C TYR A 107 -3.95 -27.73 -8.81
N ALA A 108 -4.40 -28.03 -7.58
CA ALA A 108 -3.75 -27.57 -6.35
C ALA A 108 -2.34 -28.16 -6.15
N LEU A 109 -2.12 -29.43 -6.52
CA LEU A 109 -0.83 -30.12 -6.32
C LEU A 109 0.24 -29.71 -7.35
N PHE A 110 -0.15 -29.55 -8.61
CA PHE A 110 0.79 -29.32 -9.72
C PHE A 110 1.08 -27.84 -10.00
N GLU A 111 0.42 -26.92 -9.29
CA GLU A 111 0.64 -25.49 -9.42
C GLU A 111 2.08 -25.08 -9.10
N VAL A 112 2.57 -25.45 -7.91
CA VAL A 112 3.93 -25.12 -7.46
C VAL A 112 5.01 -25.81 -8.31
N PRO A 113 4.94 -27.13 -8.57
CA PRO A 113 5.91 -27.80 -9.44
C PRO A 113 5.98 -27.20 -10.85
N SER A 114 4.84 -26.89 -11.47
CA SER A 114 4.81 -26.34 -12.84
C SER A 114 5.53 -24.99 -12.94
N ASN A 115 5.33 -24.10 -11.95
CA ASN A 115 6.01 -22.80 -11.93
C ASN A 115 7.49 -22.91 -11.59
N TRP A 116 7.88 -23.90 -10.80
CA TRP A 116 9.29 -24.21 -10.58
C TRP A 116 9.99 -24.63 -11.88
N ILE A 117 9.33 -25.45 -12.71
CA ILE A 117 9.85 -25.85 -14.03
C ILE A 117 10.05 -24.63 -14.93
N MET A 118 9.05 -23.76 -15.01
CA MET A 118 9.15 -22.52 -15.79
C MET A 118 10.25 -21.58 -15.28
N LYS A 119 10.45 -21.51 -13.95
CA LYS A 119 11.51 -20.68 -13.37
C LYS A 119 12.91 -21.21 -13.72
N ARG A 120 13.11 -22.53 -13.79
CA ARG A 120 14.44 -23.15 -13.86
C ARG A 120 14.86 -23.66 -15.24
N TYR A 121 13.94 -24.19 -16.04
CA TYR A 121 14.29 -24.98 -17.23
C TYR A 121 13.77 -24.42 -18.55
N VAL A 122 12.60 -23.76 -18.57
CA VAL A 122 11.91 -23.40 -19.81
C VAL A 122 11.53 -21.93 -19.85
N ARG A 123 11.58 -21.30 -21.03
CA ARG A 123 11.14 -19.92 -21.23
C ARG A 123 9.62 -19.79 -21.04
N PRO A 124 9.13 -18.65 -20.51
CA PRO A 124 7.69 -18.48 -20.25
C PRO A 124 6.78 -18.73 -21.45
N SER A 125 7.08 -18.19 -22.64
CA SER A 125 6.23 -18.38 -23.83
C SER A 125 6.11 -19.85 -24.22
N ARG A 126 7.23 -20.57 -24.22
CA ARG A 126 7.28 -22.00 -24.57
C ARG A 126 6.56 -22.85 -23.54
N TRP A 127 6.78 -22.60 -22.26
CA TRP A 127 6.13 -23.36 -21.20
C TRP A 127 4.62 -23.15 -21.21
N LEU A 128 4.16 -21.90 -21.25
CA LEU A 128 2.73 -21.58 -21.29
C LEU A 128 2.05 -22.13 -22.56
N ALA A 129 2.74 -22.12 -23.71
CA ALA A 129 2.28 -22.75 -24.94
C ALA A 129 2.21 -24.29 -24.85
N THR A 130 3.20 -24.93 -24.21
CA THR A 130 3.18 -26.38 -23.97
C THR A 130 2.02 -26.78 -23.07
N LEU A 131 1.80 -26.04 -21.97
CA LEU A 131 0.63 -26.26 -21.13
C LEU A 131 -0.66 -26.13 -21.96
N LEU A 132 -0.80 -25.05 -22.73
CA LEU A 132 -1.95 -24.75 -23.60
C LEU A 132 -2.25 -25.88 -24.60
N PHE A 133 -1.20 -26.38 -25.24
CA PHE A 133 -1.32 -27.50 -26.16
C PHE A 133 -1.78 -28.78 -25.44
N CYS A 134 -1.12 -29.14 -24.33
CA CYS A 134 -1.43 -30.36 -23.60
C CYS A 134 -2.86 -30.35 -23.05
N TRP A 135 -3.28 -29.29 -22.36
CA TRP A 135 -4.64 -29.24 -21.81
C TRP A 135 -5.69 -29.16 -22.92
N GLY A 136 -5.43 -28.44 -24.01
CA GLY A 136 -6.32 -28.39 -25.17
C GLY A 136 -6.50 -29.76 -25.82
N ALA A 137 -5.41 -30.52 -25.98
CA ALA A 137 -5.46 -31.88 -26.51
C ALA A 137 -6.29 -32.83 -25.62
N PHE A 138 -6.09 -32.78 -24.29
CA PHE A 138 -6.91 -33.56 -23.36
C PHE A 138 -8.38 -33.10 -23.35
N THR A 139 -8.65 -31.81 -23.58
CA THR A 139 -10.01 -31.27 -23.71
C THR A 139 -10.73 -31.83 -24.94
N ILE A 140 -10.08 -31.86 -26.12
CA ILE A 140 -10.63 -32.54 -27.31
C ILE A 140 -10.86 -34.03 -27.04
N GLY A 141 -9.99 -34.66 -26.23
CA GLY A 141 -10.12 -36.05 -25.80
C GLY A 141 -11.48 -36.39 -25.17
N PHE A 142 -12.18 -35.42 -24.56
CA PHE A 142 -13.53 -35.63 -24.02
C PHE A 142 -14.57 -36.00 -25.09
N ALA A 143 -14.33 -35.69 -26.36
CA ALA A 143 -15.22 -36.10 -27.44
C ALA A 143 -15.26 -37.63 -27.64
N GLY A 144 -14.19 -38.33 -27.22
CA GLY A 144 -14.05 -39.78 -27.36
C GLY A 144 -14.48 -40.59 -26.14
N VAL A 145 -15.00 -39.96 -25.07
CA VAL A 145 -15.31 -40.67 -23.82
C VAL A 145 -16.55 -41.56 -23.95
N GLN A 146 -16.46 -42.75 -23.36
CA GLN A 146 -17.53 -43.75 -23.36
C GLN A 146 -17.85 -44.29 -21.96
N ASN A 147 -17.01 -43.99 -20.97
CA ASN A 147 -17.16 -44.50 -19.61
C ASN A 147 -16.63 -43.50 -18.58
N TYR A 148 -17.00 -43.73 -17.32
CA TYR A 148 -16.57 -42.95 -16.15
C TYR A 148 -15.03 -42.83 -16.03
N ALA A 149 -14.30 -43.93 -16.20
CA ALA A 149 -12.85 -43.94 -16.01
C ALA A 149 -12.14 -42.99 -16.98
N SER A 150 -12.54 -42.97 -18.25
CA SER A 150 -11.99 -42.05 -19.25
C SER A 150 -12.24 -40.58 -18.87
N VAL A 151 -13.44 -40.25 -18.37
CA VAL A 151 -13.79 -38.89 -17.91
C VAL A 151 -12.88 -38.45 -16.76
N VAL A 152 -12.65 -39.33 -15.78
CA VAL A 152 -11.80 -39.06 -14.62
C VAL A 152 -10.34 -38.86 -15.02
N VAL A 153 -9.79 -39.76 -15.84
CA VAL A 153 -8.38 -39.70 -16.27
C VAL A 153 -8.12 -38.42 -17.07
N LEU A 154 -8.98 -38.11 -18.03
CA LEU A 154 -8.86 -36.86 -18.80
C LEU A 154 -8.99 -35.63 -17.89
N ARG A 155 -9.94 -35.63 -16.93
CA ARG A 155 -10.11 -34.51 -15.99
C ARG A 155 -8.86 -34.30 -15.13
N PHE A 156 -8.24 -35.36 -14.64
CA PHE A 156 -7.01 -35.28 -13.87
C PHE A 156 -5.88 -34.63 -14.71
N PHE A 157 -5.65 -35.10 -15.93
CA PHE A 157 -4.61 -34.55 -16.80
C PHE A 157 -4.87 -33.10 -17.21
N VAL A 158 -6.12 -32.73 -17.53
CA VAL A 158 -6.47 -31.33 -17.74
C VAL A 158 -6.07 -30.52 -16.50
N GLY A 159 -6.37 -30.97 -15.29
CA GLY A 159 -5.96 -30.32 -14.04
C GLY A 159 -4.45 -30.15 -13.89
N VAL A 160 -3.67 -31.19 -14.21
CA VAL A 160 -2.19 -31.14 -14.17
C VAL A 160 -1.62 -30.07 -15.09
N PHE A 161 -2.08 -30.00 -16.34
CA PHE A 161 -1.54 -29.06 -17.32
C PHE A 161 -2.11 -27.64 -17.16
N GLU A 162 -3.33 -27.52 -16.64
CA GLU A 162 -3.97 -26.21 -16.40
C GLU A 162 -3.37 -25.48 -15.18
N ALA A 163 -2.89 -26.23 -14.18
CA ALA A 163 -2.40 -25.72 -12.90
C ALA A 163 -1.37 -24.59 -13.03
N GLY A 164 -0.40 -24.75 -13.94
CA GLY A 164 0.73 -23.83 -14.09
C GLY A 164 0.41 -22.51 -14.77
N PHE A 165 -0.75 -22.39 -15.42
CA PHE A 165 -0.98 -21.31 -16.37
C PHE A 165 -1.17 -19.94 -15.70
N PHE A 166 -2.07 -19.85 -14.72
CA PHE A 166 -2.39 -18.59 -14.03
C PHE A 166 -1.19 -18.00 -13.26
N PRO A 167 -0.60 -18.72 -12.28
CA PRO A 167 0.64 -18.28 -11.63
C PRO A 167 1.78 -18.05 -12.63
N GLY A 168 1.79 -18.77 -13.75
CA GLY A 168 2.76 -18.55 -14.82
C GLY A 168 2.60 -17.20 -15.51
N CYS A 169 1.36 -16.75 -15.75
CA CYS A 169 1.06 -15.41 -16.23
C CYS A 169 1.43 -14.33 -15.20
N VAL A 170 1.14 -14.56 -13.91
CA VAL A 170 1.52 -13.64 -12.84
C VAL A 170 3.05 -13.50 -12.77
N TYR A 171 3.78 -14.60 -12.88
CA TYR A 171 5.23 -14.60 -12.94
C TYR A 171 5.76 -13.87 -14.18
N LEU A 172 5.17 -14.10 -15.36
CA LEU A 172 5.53 -13.35 -16.57
C LEU A 172 5.40 -11.84 -16.37
N ILE A 173 4.31 -11.36 -15.76
CA ILE A 173 4.08 -9.93 -15.48
C ILE A 173 5.22 -9.33 -14.62
N THR A 174 5.84 -10.10 -13.73
CA THR A 174 6.94 -9.60 -12.89
C THR A 174 8.18 -9.19 -13.69
N PHE A 175 8.36 -9.71 -14.90
CA PHE A 175 9.47 -9.38 -15.80
C PHE A 175 9.24 -8.13 -16.64
N TRP A 176 8.00 -7.66 -16.75
CA TRP A 176 7.62 -6.55 -17.63
C TRP A 176 7.22 -5.28 -16.87
N TYR A 177 6.84 -5.42 -15.59
CA TYR A 177 6.26 -4.34 -14.81
C TYR A 177 6.89 -4.22 -13.40
N PRO A 178 7.13 -2.98 -12.92
CA PRO A 178 7.50 -2.72 -11.53
C PRO A 178 6.35 -3.07 -10.57
N VAL A 179 6.65 -3.29 -9.28
CA VAL A 179 5.70 -3.80 -8.28
C VAL A 179 4.38 -3.02 -8.24
N GLU A 180 4.45 -1.68 -8.29
CA GLU A 180 3.30 -0.77 -8.20
C GLU A 180 2.32 -0.93 -9.38
N GLU A 181 2.81 -1.35 -10.54
CA GLU A 181 2.03 -1.48 -11.77
C GLU A 181 1.32 -2.86 -11.88
N ARG A 182 1.67 -3.87 -11.06
CA ARG A 182 1.24 -5.28 -11.31
C ARG A 182 -0.23 -5.58 -10.99
N SER A 183 -0.75 -5.01 -9.89
CA SER A 183 -2.05 -5.38 -9.33
C SER A 183 -3.21 -5.25 -10.33
N VAL A 184 -3.30 -4.10 -11.01
CA VAL A 184 -4.36 -3.80 -11.98
C VAL A 184 -4.36 -4.77 -13.16
N ARG A 185 -3.17 -5.23 -13.57
CA ARG A 185 -2.98 -6.14 -14.70
C ARG A 185 -3.39 -7.56 -14.38
N VAL A 186 -3.05 -8.02 -13.18
CA VAL A 186 -3.51 -9.32 -12.67
C VAL A 186 -5.03 -9.32 -12.51
N ALA A 187 -5.62 -8.22 -12.03
CA ALA A 187 -7.07 -8.06 -11.93
C ALA A 187 -7.76 -8.13 -13.31
N PHE A 188 -7.17 -7.51 -14.33
CA PHE A 188 -7.69 -7.58 -15.71
C PHE A 188 -7.69 -9.01 -16.26
N ILE A 189 -6.62 -9.78 -16.02
CA ILE A 189 -6.57 -11.20 -16.40
C ILE A 189 -7.64 -11.97 -15.62
N LEU A 190 -7.77 -11.78 -14.31
CA LEU A 190 -8.80 -12.45 -13.51
C LEU A 190 -10.23 -12.12 -13.98
N ALA A 191 -10.48 -10.91 -14.47
CA ALA A 191 -11.79 -10.54 -15.01
C ALA A 191 -12.17 -11.36 -16.26
N SER A 192 -11.20 -11.82 -17.06
CA SER A 192 -11.50 -12.62 -18.26
C SER A 192 -12.09 -14.00 -17.93
N ALA A 193 -11.80 -14.55 -16.75
CA ALA A 193 -12.44 -15.76 -16.24
C ALA A 193 -13.95 -15.60 -16.04
N THR A 194 -14.43 -14.40 -15.68
CA THR A 194 -15.86 -14.14 -15.54
C THR A 194 -16.52 -13.99 -16.91
N ALA A 195 -15.82 -13.39 -17.88
CA ALA A 195 -16.30 -13.35 -19.26
C ALA A 195 -16.42 -14.75 -19.87
N ALA A 196 -15.50 -15.67 -19.54
CA ALA A 196 -15.49 -17.05 -20.02
C ALA A 196 -16.81 -17.79 -19.76
N GLY A 197 -17.43 -17.61 -18.57
CA GLY A 197 -18.70 -18.25 -18.26
C GLY A 197 -19.86 -17.77 -19.13
N ALA A 198 -19.86 -16.49 -19.52
CA ALA A 198 -20.84 -15.95 -20.46
C ALA A 198 -20.65 -16.52 -21.87
N PHE A 199 -19.40 -16.59 -22.36
CA PHE A 199 -19.10 -17.22 -23.66
C PHE A 199 -19.43 -18.72 -23.67
N GLY A 200 -19.08 -19.45 -22.60
CA GLY A 200 -19.38 -20.88 -22.49
C GLY A 200 -20.88 -21.18 -22.55
N GLY A 201 -21.72 -20.38 -21.89
CA GLY A 201 -23.18 -20.50 -21.99
C GLY A 201 -23.71 -20.26 -23.41
N CYS A 202 -23.19 -19.25 -24.12
CA CYS A 202 -23.54 -18.97 -25.51
C CYS A 202 -23.12 -20.10 -26.47
N ILE A 203 -21.89 -20.61 -26.32
CA ILE A 203 -21.37 -21.70 -27.16
C ILE A 203 -22.17 -22.97 -26.89
N ALA A 204 -22.42 -23.32 -25.62
CA ALA A 204 -23.23 -24.48 -25.25
C ALA A 204 -24.67 -24.37 -25.79
N TYR A 205 -25.28 -23.17 -25.79
CA TYR A 205 -26.58 -22.94 -26.43
C TYR A 205 -26.54 -23.23 -27.93
N GLY A 206 -25.54 -22.71 -28.65
CA GLY A 206 -25.38 -22.95 -30.08
C GLY A 206 -25.15 -24.43 -30.40
N VAL A 207 -24.23 -25.06 -29.67
CA VAL A 207 -23.87 -26.48 -29.85
C VAL A 207 -25.04 -27.42 -29.51
N GLY A 208 -25.91 -27.05 -28.56
CA GLY A 208 -27.10 -27.82 -28.23
C GLY A 208 -28.05 -28.05 -29.41
N HIS A 209 -28.04 -27.18 -30.42
CA HIS A 209 -28.88 -27.29 -31.62
C HIS A 209 -28.30 -28.21 -32.71
N ILE A 210 -27.02 -28.55 -32.64
CA ILE A 210 -26.36 -29.47 -33.58
C ILE A 210 -26.20 -30.88 -32.98
N ASN A 211 -26.98 -31.20 -31.93
CA ASN A 211 -27.01 -32.54 -31.36
C ASN A 211 -27.42 -33.59 -32.42
N GLY A 212 -26.63 -34.66 -32.56
CA GLY A 212 -26.83 -35.70 -33.56
C GLY A 212 -26.19 -35.41 -34.93
N ALA A 213 -25.65 -34.20 -35.15
CA ALA A 213 -24.89 -33.90 -36.36
C ALA A 213 -23.63 -34.79 -36.43
N ALA A 214 -23.40 -35.40 -37.59
CA ALA A 214 -22.34 -36.39 -37.82
C ALA A 214 -22.31 -37.53 -36.77
N SER A 215 -23.49 -37.94 -36.27
CA SER A 215 -23.69 -38.97 -35.23
C SER A 215 -22.99 -38.70 -33.89
N LEU A 216 -22.62 -37.45 -33.62
CA LEU A 216 -22.04 -37.02 -32.35
C LEU A 216 -23.08 -36.33 -31.46
N SER A 217 -23.02 -36.61 -30.16
CA SER A 217 -23.81 -35.89 -29.16
C SER A 217 -23.32 -34.44 -29.00
N GLY A 218 -24.22 -33.53 -28.59
CA GLY A 218 -23.94 -32.11 -28.45
C GLY A 218 -22.72 -31.82 -27.57
N PHE A 219 -22.55 -32.54 -26.45
CA PHE A 219 -21.38 -32.30 -25.61
C PHE A 219 -20.04 -32.66 -26.29
N ARG A 220 -20.02 -33.60 -27.23
CA ARG A 220 -18.79 -33.96 -27.95
C ARG A 220 -18.38 -32.82 -28.87
N TRP A 221 -19.35 -32.23 -29.57
CA TRP A 221 -19.12 -31.02 -30.37
C TRP A 221 -18.63 -29.85 -29.52
N LEU A 222 -19.14 -29.69 -28.29
CA LEU A 222 -18.70 -28.66 -27.36
C LEU A 222 -17.19 -28.76 -27.08
N PHE A 223 -16.74 -29.94 -26.65
CA PHE A 223 -15.33 -30.21 -26.36
C PHE A 223 -14.43 -30.14 -27.61
N ILE A 224 -14.92 -30.54 -28.79
CA ILE A 224 -14.16 -30.43 -30.05
C ILE A 224 -13.94 -28.96 -30.41
N ILE A 225 -15.00 -28.15 -30.44
CA ILE A 225 -14.94 -26.76 -30.89
C ILE A 225 -14.03 -25.96 -29.96
N GLU A 226 -14.26 -26.05 -28.67
CA GLU A 226 -13.53 -25.24 -27.68
C GLU A 226 -12.08 -25.72 -27.54
N GLY A 227 -11.86 -27.04 -27.52
CA GLY A 227 -10.52 -27.62 -27.54
C GLY A 227 -9.70 -27.25 -28.80
N LEU A 228 -10.33 -27.18 -29.97
CA LEU A 228 -9.67 -26.73 -31.21
C LEU A 228 -9.28 -25.25 -31.16
N VAL A 229 -10.13 -24.39 -30.62
CA VAL A 229 -9.80 -22.96 -30.40
C VAL A 229 -8.64 -22.83 -29.43
N THR A 230 -8.62 -23.64 -28.37
CA THR A 230 -7.54 -23.71 -27.40
C THR A 230 -6.22 -24.14 -28.04
N ILE A 231 -6.18 -25.24 -28.80
CA ILE A 231 -4.96 -25.69 -29.48
C ILE A 231 -4.49 -24.69 -30.53
N SER A 232 -5.42 -24.08 -31.29
CA SER A 232 -5.07 -23.07 -32.30
C SER A 232 -4.42 -21.84 -31.67
N SER A 233 -4.82 -21.49 -30.45
CA SER A 233 -4.25 -20.38 -29.68
C SER A 233 -2.79 -20.62 -29.26
N VAL A 234 -2.28 -21.85 -29.34
CA VAL A 234 -0.85 -22.16 -29.14
C VAL A 234 0.03 -21.38 -30.10
N LEU A 235 -0.40 -21.25 -31.37
CA LEU A 235 0.31 -20.46 -32.36
C LEU A 235 0.36 -18.98 -31.93
N LEU A 236 -0.76 -18.44 -31.44
CA LEU A 236 -0.80 -17.06 -30.95
C LEU A 236 0.18 -16.85 -29.79
N VAL A 237 0.24 -17.78 -28.84
CA VAL A 237 1.17 -17.68 -27.71
C VAL A 237 2.62 -17.78 -28.16
N LEU A 238 2.96 -18.76 -29.01
CA LEU A 238 4.35 -18.95 -29.47
C LEU A 238 4.89 -17.79 -30.31
N PHE A 239 4.03 -17.13 -31.09
CA PHE A 239 4.45 -16.03 -31.98
C PHE A 239 4.35 -14.65 -31.34
N PHE A 240 3.34 -14.40 -30.50
CA PHE A 240 3.05 -13.06 -29.98
C PHE A 240 3.40 -12.87 -28.50
N LEU A 241 3.45 -13.92 -27.66
CA LEU A 241 3.76 -13.76 -26.24
C LEU A 241 5.26 -13.53 -26.03
N PRO A 242 5.67 -12.36 -25.50
CA PRO A 242 7.08 -12.05 -25.37
C PRO A 242 7.66 -12.63 -24.07
N ASP A 243 8.82 -13.29 -24.14
CA ASP A 243 9.47 -13.92 -22.97
C ASP A 243 10.00 -12.90 -21.95
N TYR A 244 10.89 -12.02 -22.40
CA TYR A 244 11.63 -11.05 -21.60
C TYR A 244 11.73 -9.71 -22.35
N PRO A 245 11.86 -8.56 -21.65
CA PRO A 245 12.06 -7.26 -22.28
C PRO A 245 13.21 -7.22 -23.30
N SER A 246 14.38 -7.80 -22.99
CA SER A 246 15.53 -7.92 -23.92
C SER A 246 15.18 -8.56 -25.28
N ARG A 247 14.29 -9.56 -25.28
CA ARG A 247 13.92 -10.32 -26.48
C ARG A 247 12.64 -9.85 -27.15
N ALA A 248 12.02 -8.79 -26.65
CA ALA A 248 10.81 -8.21 -27.21
C ALA A 248 11.00 -7.85 -28.69
N ARG A 249 10.19 -8.39 -29.61
CA ARG A 249 10.28 -8.02 -31.03
C ARG A 249 9.62 -6.68 -31.33
N PHE A 250 8.64 -6.28 -30.51
CA PHE A 250 7.86 -5.06 -30.70
C PHE A 250 8.51 -3.80 -30.09
N LEU A 251 9.56 -3.96 -29.28
CA LEU A 251 10.32 -2.84 -28.70
C LEU A 251 11.58 -2.57 -29.52
N SER A 252 11.87 -1.28 -29.73
CA SER A 252 13.14 -0.86 -30.34
C SER A 252 14.31 -1.14 -29.37
N PRO A 253 15.56 -1.26 -29.86
CA PRO A 253 16.72 -1.48 -28.98
C PRO A 253 16.84 -0.44 -27.85
N SER A 254 16.55 0.83 -28.14
CA SER A 254 16.57 1.90 -27.14
C SER A 254 15.41 1.78 -26.13
N ASP A 255 14.23 1.33 -26.54
CA ASP A 255 13.09 1.11 -25.63
C ASP A 255 13.31 -0.09 -24.73
N LYS A 256 13.99 -1.14 -25.20
CA LYS A 256 14.36 -2.30 -24.38
C LYS A 256 15.28 -1.90 -23.23
N ALA A 257 16.34 -1.16 -23.54
CA ALA A 257 17.28 -0.66 -22.53
C ALA A 257 16.56 0.22 -21.49
N PHE A 258 15.66 1.10 -21.94
CA PHE A 258 14.86 1.94 -21.05
C PHE A 258 13.94 1.12 -20.13
N VAL A 259 13.24 0.11 -20.66
CA VAL A 259 12.37 -0.75 -19.85
C VAL A 259 13.16 -1.58 -18.83
N GLU A 260 14.31 -2.14 -19.22
CA GLU A 260 15.17 -2.90 -18.31
C GLU A 260 15.74 -2.02 -17.19
N GLN A 261 16.22 -0.83 -17.54
CA GLN A 261 16.70 0.15 -16.56
C GLN A 261 15.58 0.59 -15.61
N ARG A 262 14.36 0.80 -16.12
CA ARG A 262 13.18 1.16 -15.31
C ARG A 262 12.84 0.06 -14.30
N ILE A 263 12.81 -1.19 -14.74
CA ILE A 263 12.50 -2.35 -13.89
C ILE A 263 13.58 -2.54 -12.82
N ALA A 264 14.85 -2.34 -13.18
CA ALA A 264 15.97 -2.38 -12.22
C ALA A 264 15.91 -1.26 -11.18
N ARG A 265 15.53 -0.03 -11.57
CA ARG A 265 15.43 1.14 -10.69
C ARG A 265 14.24 1.10 -9.72
N GLN A 266 13.07 0.65 -10.18
CA GLN A 266 11.80 0.75 -9.44
C GLN A 266 11.38 -0.53 -8.70
N GLY A 267 12.26 -1.52 -8.62
CA GLY A 267 11.95 -2.82 -8.02
C GLY A 267 11.12 -3.70 -8.97
N GLY A 268 11.81 -4.66 -9.58
CA GLY A 268 11.24 -5.70 -10.43
C GLY A 268 12.33 -6.51 -11.12
N GLY A 269 11.96 -7.59 -11.80
CA GLY A 269 12.92 -8.51 -12.44
C GLY A 269 13.30 -9.73 -11.60
N TYR A 270 14.08 -10.62 -12.20
CA TYR A 270 14.51 -11.90 -11.61
C TYR A 270 15.46 -11.66 -10.44
N THR A 271 14.98 -11.81 -9.21
CA THR A 271 15.85 -11.80 -8.02
C THR A 271 16.53 -13.17 -7.88
N SER A 272 17.86 -13.21 -7.93
CA SER A 272 18.66 -14.41 -7.69
C SER A 272 18.76 -14.81 -6.21
N ALA A 273 18.22 -13.97 -5.31
CA ALA A 273 18.19 -14.23 -3.87
C ALA A 273 17.39 -15.51 -3.57
N LYS A 274 17.98 -16.39 -2.77
CA LYS A 274 17.33 -17.61 -2.30
C LYS A 274 16.59 -17.29 -1.00
N ALA A 275 15.32 -17.69 -0.91
CA ALA A 275 14.60 -17.63 0.36
C ALA A 275 15.27 -18.58 1.37
N THR A 276 15.49 -18.09 2.58
CA THR A 276 15.91 -18.93 3.70
C THR A 276 14.77 -19.86 4.12
N ARG A 277 15.08 -20.98 4.79
CA ARG A 277 14.06 -21.92 5.25
C ARG A 277 13.05 -21.26 6.19
N ASP A 278 13.53 -20.35 7.03
CA ASP A 278 12.70 -19.64 8.01
C ASP A 278 11.71 -18.71 7.31
N GLU A 279 12.13 -17.95 6.30
CA GLU A 279 11.23 -17.10 5.50
C GLU A 279 10.15 -17.91 4.77
N VAL A 280 10.49 -19.11 4.30
CA VAL A 280 9.54 -20.03 3.65
C VAL A 280 8.53 -20.55 4.67
N LEU A 281 8.99 -21.07 5.81
CA LEU A 281 8.12 -21.54 6.90
C LEU A 281 7.21 -20.43 7.41
N GLU A 282 7.75 -19.22 7.53
CA GLU A 282 7.01 -18.03 7.91
C GLU A 282 5.88 -17.71 6.93
N THR A 283 6.17 -17.79 5.63
CA THR A 283 5.20 -17.53 4.56
C THR A 283 4.12 -18.62 4.49
N CYS A 284 4.48 -19.87 4.76
CA CYS A 284 3.56 -21.01 4.71
C CYS A 284 2.64 -21.08 5.95
N ALA A 285 3.18 -20.86 7.14
CA ALA A 285 2.53 -21.28 8.39
C ALA A 285 2.23 -20.14 9.39
N ARG A 286 2.67 -18.90 9.15
CA ARG A 286 2.30 -17.83 10.09
C ARG A 286 0.78 -17.59 10.10
N PRO A 287 0.17 -17.34 11.29
CA PRO A 287 -1.26 -17.09 11.42
C PRO A 287 -1.80 -16.00 10.48
N ARG A 288 -1.01 -14.94 10.25
CA ARG A 288 -1.35 -13.85 9.31
C ARG A 288 -1.48 -14.33 7.87
N MET A 289 -0.57 -15.18 7.39
CA MET A 289 -0.62 -15.71 6.03
C MET A 289 -1.72 -16.76 5.89
N LEU A 290 -1.87 -17.62 6.89
CA LEU A 290 -2.99 -18.57 6.96
C LEU A 290 -4.34 -17.86 6.90
N ALA A 291 -4.50 -16.70 7.55
CA ALA A 291 -5.72 -15.90 7.46
C ALA A 291 -6.01 -15.43 6.01
N HIS A 292 -4.99 -15.02 5.25
CA HIS A 292 -5.15 -14.70 3.83
C HIS A 292 -5.59 -15.92 3.01
N TYR A 293 -4.94 -17.08 3.20
CA TYR A 293 -5.28 -18.31 2.48
C TYR A 293 -6.69 -18.80 2.82
N CYS A 294 -7.09 -18.75 4.08
CA CYS A 294 -8.46 -19.06 4.53
C CYS A 294 -9.47 -18.08 3.92
N ALA A 295 -9.18 -16.78 3.89
CA ALA A 295 -10.08 -15.79 3.29
C ALA A 295 -10.27 -15.99 1.79
N TYR A 296 -9.23 -16.44 1.08
CA TYR A 296 -9.29 -16.77 -0.35
C TYR A 296 -9.98 -18.11 -0.61
N LEU A 297 -9.79 -19.11 0.26
CA LEU A 297 -10.52 -20.38 0.24
C LEU A 297 -12.03 -20.12 0.35
N CYS A 298 -12.49 -19.38 1.37
CA CYS A 298 -13.91 -19.03 1.53
C CYS A 298 -14.46 -18.24 0.35
N ASN A 299 -13.63 -17.39 -0.27
CA ASN A 299 -14.03 -16.63 -1.46
C ASN A 299 -14.32 -17.52 -2.66
N SER A 300 -13.56 -18.60 -2.80
CA SER A 300 -13.49 -19.38 -4.03
C SER A 300 -14.49 -20.54 -4.07
N VAL A 301 -15.14 -20.88 -2.94
CA VAL A 301 -16.29 -21.82 -2.90
C VAL A 301 -17.47 -21.37 -3.79
N PRO A 302 -18.01 -20.15 -3.67
CA PRO A 302 -19.09 -19.67 -4.55
C PRO A 302 -18.62 -19.49 -5.99
N LEU A 303 -17.35 -19.12 -6.20
CA LEU A 303 -16.74 -19.03 -7.52
C LEU A 303 -16.80 -20.40 -8.23
N GLY A 304 -16.29 -21.44 -7.57
CA GLY A 304 -16.35 -22.82 -8.08
C GLY A 304 -17.77 -23.33 -8.26
N SER A 305 -18.69 -22.95 -7.36
CA SER A 305 -20.10 -23.31 -7.46
C SER A 305 -20.74 -22.77 -8.75
N LEU A 306 -20.50 -21.50 -9.06
CA LEU A 306 -20.98 -20.91 -10.31
C LEU A 306 -20.27 -21.55 -11.51
N THR A 307 -18.95 -21.77 -11.46
CA THR A 307 -18.22 -22.37 -12.60
C THR A 307 -18.71 -23.78 -12.96
N PHE A 308 -18.90 -24.67 -11.98
CA PHE A 308 -19.19 -26.09 -12.26
C PHE A 308 -20.68 -26.45 -12.26
N PHE A 309 -21.54 -25.62 -11.63
CA PHE A 309 -22.95 -25.97 -11.42
C PHE A 309 -23.95 -24.91 -11.90
N SER A 310 -23.53 -23.76 -12.46
CA SER A 310 -24.49 -22.77 -13.00
C SER A 310 -25.53 -23.38 -13.95
N PRO A 311 -25.17 -24.23 -14.94
CA PRO A 311 -26.17 -24.84 -15.81
C PRO A 311 -27.14 -25.74 -15.05
N THR A 312 -26.65 -26.48 -14.04
CA THR A 312 -27.48 -27.34 -13.18
C THR A 312 -28.44 -26.52 -12.32
N ILE A 313 -27.95 -25.43 -11.72
CA ILE A 313 -28.76 -24.51 -10.92
C ILE A 313 -29.86 -23.89 -11.77
N VAL A 314 -29.52 -23.40 -12.97
CA VAL A 314 -30.47 -22.77 -13.88
C VAL A 314 -31.47 -23.78 -14.46
N ALA A 315 -31.06 -25.00 -14.81
CA ALA A 315 -31.99 -26.05 -15.20
C ALA A 315 -32.97 -26.42 -14.07
N GLY A 316 -32.50 -26.41 -12.82
CA GLY A 316 -33.35 -26.55 -11.63
C GLY A 316 -34.38 -25.42 -11.44
N LEU A 317 -34.28 -24.31 -12.18
CA LEU A 317 -35.28 -23.25 -12.21
C LEU A 317 -36.39 -23.48 -13.27
N GLY A 318 -36.53 -24.71 -13.78
CA GLY A 318 -37.56 -25.08 -14.74
C GLY A 318 -37.27 -24.71 -16.19
N TYR A 319 -36.02 -24.33 -16.51
CA TYR A 319 -35.60 -24.12 -17.90
C TYR A 319 -35.18 -25.45 -18.54
N THR A 320 -35.52 -25.65 -19.82
CA THR A 320 -35.02 -26.77 -20.64
C THR A 320 -33.50 -26.68 -20.81
N SER A 321 -32.82 -27.81 -21.04
CA SER A 321 -31.35 -27.88 -21.04
C SER A 321 -30.68 -26.82 -21.92
N ILE A 322 -31.13 -26.67 -23.17
CA ILE A 322 -30.58 -25.70 -24.12
C ILE A 322 -30.84 -24.27 -23.64
N LYS A 323 -32.08 -23.96 -23.23
CA LYS A 323 -32.44 -22.63 -22.72
C LYS A 323 -31.69 -22.32 -21.42
N ALA A 324 -31.44 -23.32 -20.57
CA ALA A 324 -30.69 -23.17 -19.34
C ALA A 324 -29.25 -22.69 -19.61
N GLN A 325 -28.59 -23.20 -20.67
CA GLN A 325 -27.26 -22.70 -21.08
C GLN A 325 -27.28 -21.20 -21.38
N LEU A 326 -28.23 -20.74 -22.20
CA LEU A 326 -28.38 -19.32 -22.52
C LEU A 326 -28.69 -18.47 -21.28
N MET A 327 -29.52 -19.01 -20.37
CA MET A 327 -29.89 -18.32 -19.13
C MET A 327 -28.75 -18.28 -18.11
N THR A 328 -27.64 -19.00 -18.30
CA THR A 328 -26.43 -18.78 -17.49
C THR A 328 -25.72 -17.46 -17.82
N VAL A 329 -25.87 -16.94 -19.05
CA VAL A 329 -25.10 -15.80 -19.56
C VAL A 329 -25.32 -14.50 -18.76
N PRO A 330 -26.55 -14.10 -18.38
CA PRO A 330 -26.78 -12.83 -17.68
C PRO A 330 -26.12 -12.75 -16.29
N PRO A 331 -26.20 -13.76 -15.39
CA PRO A 331 -25.42 -13.77 -14.15
C PRO A 331 -23.92 -13.54 -14.35
N TRP A 332 -23.31 -14.19 -15.34
CA TRP A 332 -21.89 -14.03 -15.65
C TRP A 332 -21.56 -12.60 -16.13
N LEU A 333 -22.39 -12.02 -17.00
CA LEU A 333 -22.19 -10.66 -17.49
C LEU A 333 -22.31 -9.62 -16.38
N VAL A 334 -23.31 -9.77 -15.50
CA VAL A 334 -23.48 -8.91 -14.32
C VAL A 334 -22.26 -9.03 -13.41
N GLY A 335 -21.83 -10.26 -13.11
CA GLY A 335 -20.61 -10.51 -12.34
C GLY A 335 -19.37 -9.86 -12.95
N TYR A 336 -19.23 -9.90 -14.28
CA TYR A 336 -18.11 -9.30 -15.01
C TYR A 336 -18.09 -7.77 -14.89
N VAL A 337 -19.23 -7.11 -15.14
CA VAL A 337 -19.33 -5.65 -15.03
C VAL A 337 -19.05 -5.19 -13.61
N VAL A 338 -19.64 -5.85 -12.60
CA VAL A 338 -19.41 -5.52 -11.19
C VAL A 338 -17.95 -5.79 -10.78
N CYS A 339 -17.31 -6.82 -11.33
CA CYS A 339 -15.90 -7.12 -11.09
C CYS A 339 -14.99 -5.98 -11.56
N LEU A 340 -15.22 -5.45 -12.77
CA LEU A 340 -14.46 -4.32 -13.29
C LEU A 340 -14.70 -3.03 -12.49
N LEU A 341 -15.96 -2.72 -12.16
CA LEU A 341 -16.31 -1.51 -11.42
C LEU A 341 -15.76 -1.52 -9.98
N LEU A 342 -15.92 -2.64 -9.26
CA LEU A 342 -15.40 -2.78 -7.90
C LEU A 342 -13.87 -2.83 -7.89
N GLY A 343 -13.24 -3.49 -8.86
CA GLY A 343 -11.77 -3.50 -8.99
C GLY A 343 -11.22 -2.08 -9.18
N TRP A 344 -11.81 -1.31 -10.11
CA TRP A 344 -11.44 0.08 -10.34
C TRP A 344 -11.66 0.97 -9.11
N SER A 345 -12.81 0.84 -8.45
CA SER A 345 -13.13 1.61 -7.24
C SER A 345 -12.22 1.25 -6.07
N ALA A 346 -11.93 -0.04 -5.86
CA ALA A 346 -11.07 -0.52 -4.79
C ALA A 346 -9.64 0.00 -4.91
N ASP A 347 -9.10 0.06 -6.13
CA ASP A 347 -7.77 0.61 -6.39
C ASP A 347 -7.77 2.16 -6.33
N ARG A 348 -8.82 2.84 -6.81
CA ARG A 348 -8.91 4.32 -6.74
C ARG A 348 -8.99 4.84 -5.30
N HIS A 349 -9.74 4.16 -4.43
CA HIS A 349 -9.95 4.58 -3.04
C HIS A 349 -8.99 3.92 -2.03
N ASN A 350 -8.11 3.03 -2.50
CA ASN A 350 -7.21 2.21 -1.67
C ASN A 350 -7.94 1.50 -0.49
N ALA A 351 -9.22 1.17 -0.68
CA ALA A 351 -10.15 0.67 0.35
C ALA A 351 -10.58 -0.77 0.06
N ARG A 352 -9.61 -1.63 -0.29
CA ARG A 352 -9.84 -3.01 -0.75
C ARG A 352 -10.68 -3.85 0.23
N GLY A 353 -10.44 -3.70 1.54
CA GLY A 353 -11.18 -4.45 2.58
C GLY A 353 -12.68 -4.17 2.55
N TRP A 354 -13.08 -2.89 2.47
CA TRP A 354 -14.48 -2.47 2.41
C TRP A 354 -15.19 -2.95 1.14
N HIS A 355 -14.50 -2.91 -0.02
CA HIS A 355 -15.06 -3.38 -1.28
C HIS A 355 -15.28 -4.90 -1.29
N ILE A 356 -14.35 -5.66 -0.69
CA ILE A 356 -14.49 -7.10 -0.50
C ILE A 356 -15.64 -7.41 0.45
N ALA A 357 -15.78 -6.66 1.55
CA ALA A 357 -16.87 -6.84 2.50
C ALA A 357 -18.23 -6.59 1.84
N LEU A 358 -18.39 -5.46 1.13
CA LEU A 358 -19.61 -5.10 0.43
C LEU A 358 -20.03 -6.16 -0.60
N SER A 359 -19.12 -6.56 -1.48
CA SER A 359 -19.43 -7.59 -2.49
C SER A 359 -19.73 -8.95 -1.85
N SER A 360 -19.03 -9.28 -0.76
CA SER A 360 -19.27 -10.51 -0.01
C SER A 360 -20.66 -10.55 0.59
N THR A 361 -21.09 -9.45 1.23
CA THR A 361 -22.42 -9.30 1.82
C THR A 361 -23.51 -9.35 0.76
N LEU A 362 -23.34 -8.67 -0.39
CA LEU A 362 -24.30 -8.73 -1.49
C LEU A 362 -24.47 -10.14 -2.05
N GLY A 363 -23.37 -10.86 -2.29
CA GLY A 363 -23.43 -12.25 -2.74
C GLY A 363 -24.00 -13.20 -1.67
N GLY A 364 -23.67 -12.98 -0.39
CA GLY A 364 -24.22 -13.74 0.73
C GLY A 364 -25.73 -13.57 0.85
N ALA A 365 -26.24 -12.34 0.70
CA ALA A 365 -27.67 -12.04 0.66
C ALA A 365 -28.36 -12.74 -0.54
N GLY A 366 -27.69 -12.79 -1.70
CA GLY A 366 -28.17 -13.55 -2.87
C GLY A 366 -28.35 -15.04 -2.57
N TRP A 367 -27.34 -15.70 -2.02
CA TRP A 367 -27.42 -17.13 -1.67
C TRP A 367 -28.44 -17.42 -0.57
N LEU A 368 -28.56 -16.52 0.42
CA LEU A 368 -29.54 -16.62 1.51
C LEU A 368 -30.97 -16.49 1.02
N THR A 369 -31.24 -15.48 0.21
CA THR A 369 -32.57 -15.30 -0.39
C THR A 369 -32.92 -16.46 -1.32
N ALA A 370 -31.96 -17.00 -2.09
CA ALA A 370 -32.18 -18.19 -2.91
C ALA A 370 -32.54 -19.43 -2.08
N GLY A 371 -31.89 -19.64 -0.93
CA GLY A 371 -32.16 -20.76 -0.03
C GLY A 371 -33.47 -20.66 0.75
N LEU A 372 -33.94 -19.43 1.06
CA LEU A 372 -35.19 -19.18 1.79
C LEU A 372 -36.43 -19.14 0.87
N LEU A 373 -36.24 -18.90 -0.43
CA LEU A 373 -37.34 -18.86 -1.39
C LEU A 373 -37.86 -20.27 -1.69
N PRO A 374 -39.19 -20.42 -1.89
CA PRO A 374 -39.78 -21.65 -2.41
C PRO A 374 -39.11 -22.12 -3.71
N ALA A 375 -39.01 -23.44 -3.91
CA ALA A 375 -38.30 -24.02 -5.05
C ALA A 375 -38.90 -23.61 -6.42
N ASP A 376 -40.21 -23.39 -6.45
CA ASP A 376 -41.03 -22.96 -7.59
C ASP A 376 -40.94 -21.45 -7.90
N ALA A 377 -40.28 -20.65 -7.04
CA ALA A 377 -40.12 -19.21 -7.24
C ALA A 377 -39.02 -18.87 -8.27
N TYR A 378 -39.11 -19.44 -9.47
CA TYR A 378 -38.06 -19.46 -10.49
C TYR A 378 -37.51 -18.06 -10.85
N ALA A 379 -38.38 -17.09 -11.13
CA ALA A 379 -37.96 -15.73 -11.49
C ALA A 379 -37.20 -15.02 -10.36
N LYS A 380 -37.65 -15.19 -9.11
CA LYS A 380 -37.02 -14.57 -7.94
C LYS A 380 -35.64 -15.18 -7.68
N ARG A 381 -35.54 -16.51 -7.76
CA ARG A 381 -34.28 -17.25 -7.58
C ARG A 381 -33.27 -16.99 -8.70
N TYR A 382 -33.75 -16.73 -9.92
CA TYR A 382 -32.91 -16.26 -11.01
C TYR A 382 -32.30 -14.87 -10.73
N GLY A 383 -33.10 -13.93 -10.19
CA GLY A 383 -32.60 -12.64 -9.70
C GLY A 383 -31.57 -12.79 -8.57
N CYS A 384 -31.77 -13.74 -7.65
CA CYS A 384 -30.79 -14.07 -6.62
C CYS A 384 -29.45 -14.54 -7.24
N LEU A 385 -29.49 -15.35 -8.30
CA LEU A 385 -28.28 -15.84 -8.97
C LEU A 385 -27.42 -14.69 -9.55
N MET A 386 -28.04 -13.62 -10.04
CA MET A 386 -27.33 -12.40 -10.45
C MET A 386 -26.63 -11.72 -9.27
N LEU A 387 -27.32 -11.59 -8.12
CA LEU A 387 -26.73 -11.06 -6.89
C LEU A 387 -25.59 -11.94 -6.37
N CYS A 388 -25.72 -13.27 -6.46
CA CYS A 388 -24.66 -14.22 -6.12
C CYS A 388 -23.40 -13.96 -6.97
N ALA A 389 -23.56 -13.74 -8.27
CA ALA A 389 -22.45 -13.42 -9.17
C ALA A 389 -21.76 -12.08 -8.81
N CYS A 390 -22.51 -11.05 -8.41
CA CYS A 390 -21.95 -9.79 -7.90
C CYS A 390 -21.03 -9.95 -6.69
N GLY A 391 -21.16 -11.04 -5.93
CA GLY A 391 -20.30 -11.30 -4.80
C GLY A 391 -19.18 -12.30 -5.06
N ALA A 392 -19.35 -13.26 -5.98
CA ALA A 392 -18.40 -14.35 -6.19
C ALA A 392 -17.11 -13.91 -6.89
N PHE A 393 -17.25 -13.12 -7.96
CA PHE A 393 -16.13 -12.75 -8.83
C PHE A 393 -15.38 -11.47 -8.39
N PRO A 394 -16.07 -10.38 -7.99
CA PRO A 394 -15.40 -9.09 -7.77
C PRO A 394 -14.40 -9.06 -6.61
N SER A 395 -14.55 -9.94 -5.64
CA SER A 395 -13.66 -10.05 -4.48
C SER A 395 -12.34 -10.77 -4.78
N SER A 396 -12.28 -11.59 -5.84
CA SER A 396 -11.12 -12.44 -6.13
C SER A 396 -9.86 -11.65 -6.49
N GLY A 397 -10.00 -10.63 -7.34
CA GLY A 397 -8.87 -9.76 -7.73
C GLY A 397 -8.24 -9.01 -6.55
N PRO A 398 -9.03 -8.22 -5.80
CA PRO A 398 -8.54 -7.51 -4.63
C PRO A 398 -7.93 -8.42 -3.55
N LEU A 399 -8.49 -9.62 -3.30
CA LEU A 399 -7.92 -10.58 -2.35
C LEU A 399 -6.54 -11.10 -2.79
N SER A 400 -6.40 -11.44 -4.08
CA SER A 400 -5.12 -11.87 -4.65
C SER A 400 -4.06 -10.76 -4.62
N ALA A 401 -4.45 -9.50 -4.83
CA ALA A 401 -3.55 -8.36 -4.65
C ALA A 401 -3.21 -8.11 -3.17
N TRP A 402 -4.13 -8.42 -2.25
CA TRP A 402 -3.93 -8.16 -0.83
C TRP A 402 -2.88 -9.10 -0.21
N VAL A 403 -2.84 -10.38 -0.60
CA VAL A 403 -1.82 -11.32 -0.09
C VAL A 403 -0.40 -10.90 -0.49
N THR A 404 -0.19 -10.42 -1.72
CA THR A 404 1.14 -10.03 -2.22
C THR A 404 1.72 -8.81 -1.48
N CYS A 405 0.86 -7.92 -0.97
CA CYS A 405 1.29 -6.79 -0.15
C CYS A 405 1.61 -7.15 1.32
N ASN A 406 1.23 -8.34 1.78
CA ASN A 406 1.37 -8.76 3.19
C ASN A 406 2.39 -9.90 3.39
N VAL A 407 3.08 -10.30 2.34
CA VAL A 407 4.17 -11.29 2.40
C VAL A 407 5.31 -10.76 3.27
N PRO A 408 5.94 -11.59 4.12
CA PRO A 408 7.06 -11.19 4.96
C PRO A 408 8.23 -10.58 4.18
N THR A 409 8.64 -11.22 3.08
CA THR A 409 9.75 -10.78 2.25
C THR A 409 9.39 -10.89 0.76
N VAL A 410 10.00 -10.05 -0.08
CA VAL A 410 9.71 -10.03 -1.53
C VAL A 410 10.14 -11.34 -2.20
N VAL A 411 11.12 -12.05 -1.63
CA VAL A 411 11.66 -13.31 -2.15
C VAL A 411 10.64 -14.45 -2.07
N THR A 412 9.75 -14.46 -1.07
CA THR A 412 8.73 -15.52 -0.89
C THR A 412 7.39 -15.19 -1.56
N MET A 413 7.28 -14.05 -2.26
CA MET A 413 6.03 -13.61 -2.91
C MET A 413 5.46 -14.63 -3.91
N GLY A 414 6.34 -15.33 -4.65
CA GLY A 414 5.91 -16.38 -5.58
C GLY A 414 5.27 -17.57 -4.87
N ILE A 415 5.83 -17.98 -3.72
CA ILE A 415 5.30 -19.07 -2.89
C ILE A 415 3.96 -18.65 -2.28
N ALA A 416 3.88 -17.43 -1.71
CA ALA A 416 2.64 -16.91 -1.13
C ALA A 416 1.50 -16.85 -2.16
N THR A 417 1.80 -16.41 -3.38
CA THR A 417 0.81 -16.34 -4.47
C THR A 417 0.33 -17.73 -4.88
N ALA A 418 1.24 -18.68 -5.02
CA ALA A 418 0.90 -20.06 -5.36
C ALA A 418 0.08 -20.73 -4.25
N LEU A 419 0.46 -20.61 -2.98
CA LEU A 419 -0.31 -21.14 -1.85
C LEU A 419 -1.70 -20.53 -1.77
N ASN A 420 -1.81 -19.22 -2.00
CA ASN A 420 -3.10 -18.54 -2.03
C ASN A 420 -4.00 -19.11 -3.14
N ASN A 421 -3.47 -19.33 -4.35
CA ASN A 421 -4.26 -19.91 -5.44
C ASN A 421 -4.54 -21.40 -5.25
N SER A 422 -3.62 -22.17 -4.66
CA SER A 422 -3.86 -23.57 -4.29
C SER A 422 -4.98 -23.71 -3.26
N ALA A 423 -5.15 -22.72 -2.36
CA ALA A 423 -6.31 -22.65 -1.47
C ALA A 423 -7.65 -22.54 -2.22
N ALA A 424 -7.67 -21.93 -3.43
CA ALA A 424 -8.84 -21.99 -4.29
C ALA A 424 -9.08 -23.39 -4.87
N GLY A 425 -8.04 -24.17 -5.19
CA GLY A 425 -8.20 -25.58 -5.59
C GLY A 425 -8.94 -26.39 -4.52
N PHE A 426 -8.54 -26.28 -3.25
CA PHE A 426 -9.25 -26.93 -2.14
C PHE A 426 -10.68 -26.40 -1.96
N SER A 427 -10.90 -25.09 -2.14
CA SER A 427 -12.25 -24.53 -2.07
C SER A 427 -13.20 -25.07 -3.15
N GLN A 428 -12.66 -25.37 -4.34
CA GLN A 428 -13.46 -25.92 -5.44
C GLN A 428 -13.90 -27.34 -5.12
N ILE A 429 -13.09 -28.12 -4.40
CA ILE A 429 -13.51 -29.43 -3.90
C ILE A 429 -14.75 -29.25 -3.01
N ILE A 430 -14.72 -28.32 -2.04
CA ILE A 430 -15.91 -28.04 -1.20
C ILE A 430 -17.12 -27.70 -2.07
N ALA A 431 -16.94 -26.80 -3.06
CA ALA A 431 -18.00 -26.41 -3.98
C ALA A 431 -18.61 -27.59 -4.76
N GLN A 432 -17.82 -28.63 -5.06
CA GLN A 432 -18.27 -29.76 -5.88
C GLN A 432 -19.11 -30.79 -5.12
N TRP A 433 -19.00 -30.83 -3.79
CA TRP A 433 -19.74 -31.77 -2.95
C TRP A 433 -21.01 -31.21 -2.32
N ILE A 434 -21.21 -29.89 -2.36
CA ILE A 434 -22.37 -29.23 -1.73
C ILE A 434 -23.62 -29.19 -2.63
N TRP A 435 -23.46 -29.36 -3.95
CA TRP A 435 -24.57 -29.37 -4.92
C TRP A 435 -25.05 -30.80 -5.18
N LYS A 436 -25.97 -31.27 -4.34
CA LYS A 436 -26.49 -32.63 -4.43
C LYS A 436 -27.69 -32.73 -5.38
N GLY A 437 -27.69 -33.75 -6.23
CA GLY A 437 -28.73 -33.93 -7.26
C GLY A 437 -30.12 -34.30 -6.71
N ASP A 438 -30.17 -35.00 -5.58
CA ASP A 438 -31.40 -35.36 -4.85
C ASP A 438 -32.13 -34.13 -4.25
N GLU A 439 -31.43 -33.01 -4.13
CA GLU A 439 -31.96 -31.75 -3.62
C GLU A 439 -32.51 -30.82 -4.72
N GLN A 440 -32.47 -31.23 -5.99
CA GLN A 440 -32.89 -30.39 -7.12
C GLN A 440 -34.33 -29.88 -6.98
N ASP A 441 -35.28 -30.75 -6.63
CA ASP A 441 -36.70 -30.40 -6.47
C ASP A 441 -36.96 -29.46 -5.28
N ARG A 442 -36.07 -29.49 -4.30
CA ARG A 442 -36.09 -28.59 -3.13
C ARG A 442 -35.29 -27.32 -3.37
N GLY A 443 -34.68 -27.18 -4.55
CA GLY A 443 -33.93 -26.01 -4.92
C GLY A 443 -32.55 -25.92 -4.30
N PHE A 444 -31.88 -27.04 -4.08
CA PHE A 444 -30.49 -27.12 -3.57
C PHE A 444 -30.24 -26.38 -2.24
N PRO A 445 -31.02 -26.63 -1.17
CA PRO A 445 -30.81 -25.97 0.13
C PRO A 445 -29.39 -26.17 0.69
N THR A 446 -28.78 -27.36 0.58
CA THR A 446 -27.41 -27.58 1.11
C THR A 446 -26.40 -26.68 0.41
N GLY A 447 -26.43 -26.59 -0.92
CA GLY A 447 -25.55 -25.70 -1.68
C GLY A 447 -25.72 -24.24 -1.27
N ASN A 448 -26.97 -23.77 -1.24
CA ASN A 448 -27.28 -22.38 -0.85
C ASN A 448 -26.83 -22.07 0.59
N PHE A 449 -27.15 -22.93 1.57
CA PHE A 449 -26.81 -22.68 2.98
C PHE A 449 -25.34 -22.88 3.31
N VAL A 450 -24.65 -23.85 2.70
CA VAL A 450 -23.21 -24.05 2.95
C VAL A 450 -22.40 -22.89 2.36
N ILE A 451 -22.78 -22.36 1.19
CA ILE A 451 -22.14 -21.16 0.64
C ILE A 451 -22.35 -19.97 1.57
N ILE A 452 -23.52 -19.83 2.18
CA ILE A 452 -23.77 -18.79 3.19
C ILE A 452 -22.90 -19.01 4.41
N ILE A 453 -22.80 -20.22 4.96
CA ILE A 453 -21.94 -20.50 6.14
C ILE A 453 -20.48 -20.19 5.81
N GLY A 454 -20.02 -20.55 4.60
CA GLY A 454 -18.68 -20.18 4.09
C GLY A 454 -18.51 -18.67 3.82
N ARG A 455 -19.60 -17.91 3.64
CA ARG A 455 -19.61 -16.45 3.46
C ARG A 455 -20.01 -15.66 4.70
N CYS A 456 -20.55 -16.33 5.72
CA CYS A 456 -21.23 -15.69 6.83
C CYS A 456 -20.19 -14.95 7.65
N ASP A 457 -20.54 -13.71 7.96
CA ASP A 457 -19.73 -12.68 8.57
C ASP A 457 -19.07 -13.08 9.92
N TRP A 458 -19.42 -14.22 10.51
CA TRP A 458 -18.86 -14.75 11.76
C TRP A 458 -17.41 -15.19 11.70
N LEU A 459 -16.86 -15.53 10.52
CA LEU A 459 -15.42 -15.79 10.34
C LEU A 459 -14.70 -14.61 9.68
N ARG A 460 -15.38 -13.86 8.81
CA ARG A 460 -14.76 -12.81 7.99
C ARG A 460 -14.77 -11.43 8.63
N TYR A 461 -15.76 -11.10 9.47
CA TYR A 461 -15.67 -9.87 10.28
C TYR A 461 -14.64 -10.00 11.39
N PRO A 462 -14.50 -11.11 12.14
CA PRO A 462 -13.40 -11.22 13.10
C PRO A 462 -12.06 -11.51 12.44
N CYS A 463 -11.93 -12.25 11.33
CA CYS A 463 -10.64 -12.34 10.61
C CYS A 463 -10.32 -11.05 9.86
N GLY A 464 -11.29 -10.42 9.21
CA GLY A 464 -11.16 -9.13 8.54
C GLY A 464 -10.89 -8.02 9.55
N ALA A 465 -11.62 -7.94 10.66
CA ALA A 465 -11.36 -7.02 11.77
C ALA A 465 -10.07 -7.37 12.52
N ALA A 466 -9.68 -8.64 12.71
CA ALA A 466 -8.36 -8.99 13.27
C ALA A 466 -7.22 -8.67 12.28
N MET A 467 -7.45 -8.77 10.98
CA MET A 467 -6.51 -8.33 9.94
C MET A 467 -6.49 -6.79 9.84
N MET A 468 -7.61 -6.09 10.05
CA MET A 468 -7.74 -4.63 10.04
C MET A 468 -7.23 -3.98 11.34
N HIS A 469 -7.43 -4.61 12.50
CA HIS A 469 -7.02 -4.13 13.82
C HIS A 469 -5.65 -4.67 14.26
N GLY A 470 -5.23 -5.86 13.80
CA GLY A 470 -4.06 -6.55 14.34
C GLY A 470 -2.84 -6.68 13.39
N CYS A 471 -3.01 -6.70 12.06
CA CYS A 471 -1.91 -7.19 11.19
C CYS A 471 -1.81 -6.61 9.77
N GLY A 472 -2.68 -5.71 9.32
CA GLY A 472 -2.62 -5.15 7.96
C GLY A 472 -1.72 -3.92 7.84
N ARG A 473 -0.70 -3.99 6.96
CA ARG A 473 0.13 -2.81 6.55
C ARG A 473 -0.66 -1.78 5.70
N LEU A 474 -1.91 -2.06 5.32
CA LEU A 474 -2.63 -1.26 4.31
C LEU A 474 -4.02 -0.74 4.72
N HIS A 475 -4.47 -0.87 5.97
CA HIS A 475 -5.81 -0.37 6.39
C HIS A 475 -5.86 0.38 7.73
N ARG A 476 -4.73 0.81 8.31
CA ARG A 476 -4.72 1.59 9.56
C ARG A 476 -5.19 3.05 9.43
N ASN A 477 -5.87 3.42 8.34
CA ASN A 477 -6.39 4.77 8.13
C ASN A 477 -7.91 4.92 8.36
N ILE A 478 -8.64 3.88 8.81
CA ILE A 478 -10.11 3.99 8.98
C ILE A 478 -10.66 3.44 10.32
N THR A 479 -9.91 2.66 11.10
CA THR A 479 -10.43 1.97 12.31
C THR A 479 -9.95 2.54 13.65
N THR A 480 -10.04 3.85 13.87
CA THR A 480 -9.90 4.45 15.21
C THR A 480 -11.04 5.38 15.56
N HIS A 481 -12.26 4.85 15.50
CA HIS A 481 -13.37 5.26 16.37
C HIS A 481 -14.17 4.01 16.67
N ILE A 482 -14.00 3.45 17.86
CA ILE A 482 -15.00 2.76 18.68
C ILE A 482 -14.27 2.34 19.96
N SER A 483 -14.60 3.02 21.04
CA SER A 483 -14.14 2.71 22.40
C SER A 483 -14.73 1.39 22.89
N SER A 484 -13.91 0.70 23.66
CA SER A 484 -14.21 -0.50 24.43
C SER A 484 -15.24 -0.23 25.53
N THR A 485 -16.55 -0.39 25.27
CA THR A 485 -17.53 -0.37 26.37
C THR A 485 -18.84 -1.17 26.18
N HIS A 486 -18.96 -2.06 25.20
CA HIS A 486 -20.20 -2.85 25.03
C HIS A 486 -20.01 -4.37 24.86
N TRP A 487 -18.83 -4.90 25.16
CA TRP A 487 -18.51 -6.32 24.94
C TRP A 487 -18.93 -7.31 26.03
N GLN A 488 -19.49 -6.86 27.17
CA GLN A 488 -19.84 -7.76 28.28
C GLN A 488 -21.32 -8.13 28.42
N VAL A 489 -22.23 -7.58 27.61
CA VAL A 489 -23.68 -7.88 27.75
C VAL A 489 -24.16 -8.95 26.76
N PHE A 490 -23.42 -9.25 25.69
CA PHE A 490 -23.90 -10.13 24.62
C PHE A 490 -23.54 -11.62 24.78
N ILE A 491 -22.60 -11.97 25.67
CA ILE A 491 -22.09 -13.34 25.81
C ILE A 491 -22.94 -14.22 26.76
N VAL A 492 -23.84 -13.64 27.56
CA VAL A 492 -24.60 -14.40 28.57
C VAL A 492 -26.02 -14.80 28.11
N SER A 493 -26.51 -14.33 26.95
CA SER A 493 -27.90 -14.58 26.53
C SER A 493 -28.10 -15.70 25.49
N THR A 494 -27.04 -16.27 24.92
CA THR A 494 -27.14 -17.18 23.74
C THR A 494 -26.95 -18.66 24.05
N GLU A 495 -26.80 -19.07 25.32
CA GLU A 495 -26.72 -20.48 25.70
C GLU A 495 -28.07 -21.14 26.01
N ARG A 496 -29.20 -20.42 25.91
CA ARG A 496 -30.52 -20.95 26.36
C ARG A 496 -31.66 -21.02 25.35
N THR A 497 -31.41 -20.88 24.05
CA THR A 497 -32.49 -20.97 23.04
C THR A 497 -32.13 -21.80 21.80
N MET A 498 -31.65 -23.03 22.01
CA MET A 498 -31.78 -24.11 21.02
C MET A 498 -33.00 -24.97 21.38
N ASN A 499 -34.17 -24.50 20.97
CA ASN A 499 -35.39 -25.27 20.69
C ASN A 499 -36.53 -24.26 20.56
N LEU A 500 -36.93 -23.86 19.36
CA LEU A 500 -38.30 -23.42 19.06
C LEU A 500 -38.52 -23.13 17.57
N SER A 501 -39.76 -23.39 17.17
CA SER A 501 -40.31 -23.52 15.83
C SER A 501 -40.24 -22.29 14.90
N SER A 502 -40.35 -22.60 13.62
CA SER A 502 -40.13 -21.86 12.37
C SER A 502 -40.87 -20.53 12.11
N PHE A 503 -41.40 -19.84 13.11
CA PHE A 503 -42.20 -18.62 12.87
C PHE A 503 -41.57 -17.30 13.36
N HIS A 504 -40.65 -17.33 14.34
CA HIS A 504 -40.09 -16.10 14.94
C HIS A 504 -38.73 -15.66 14.34
N PHE A 505 -38.11 -16.50 13.50
CA PHE A 505 -36.82 -16.18 12.84
C PHE A 505 -36.97 -15.10 11.76
N ARG A 506 -38.15 -15.04 11.09
CA ARG A 506 -38.44 -14.03 10.06
C ARG A 506 -38.52 -12.62 10.64
N SER A 507 -39.12 -12.44 11.82
CA SER A 507 -39.28 -11.14 12.48
C SER A 507 -37.99 -10.61 13.08
N ALA A 508 -37.17 -11.49 13.70
CA ALA A 508 -35.85 -11.12 14.20
C ALA A 508 -34.88 -10.74 13.06
N PHE A 509 -34.95 -11.46 11.93
CA PHE A 509 -34.13 -11.19 10.75
C PHE A 509 -34.55 -9.93 9.99
N ILE A 510 -35.87 -9.68 9.86
CA ILE A 510 -36.38 -8.40 9.35
C ILE A 510 -35.93 -7.24 10.24
N GLY A 511 -35.93 -7.42 11.57
CA GLY A 511 -35.41 -6.44 12.52
C GLY A 511 -33.92 -6.13 12.30
N VAL A 512 -33.08 -7.15 12.08
CA VAL A 512 -31.64 -6.96 11.82
C VAL A 512 -31.37 -6.38 10.44
N CYS A 513 -32.09 -6.80 9.40
CA CYS A 513 -31.97 -6.21 8.07
C CYS A 513 -32.45 -4.75 8.05
N ILE A 514 -33.53 -4.42 8.76
CA ILE A 514 -34.01 -3.04 8.92
C ILE A 514 -33.02 -2.22 9.74
N LEU A 515 -32.40 -2.78 10.79
CA LEU A 515 -31.38 -2.10 11.58
C LEU A 515 -30.11 -1.82 10.76
N SER A 516 -29.65 -2.79 9.96
CA SER A 516 -28.52 -2.63 9.04
C SER A 516 -28.83 -1.66 7.90
N LEU A 517 -30.06 -1.67 7.37
CA LEU A 517 -30.53 -0.71 6.36
C LEU A 517 -30.70 0.69 6.97
N LEU A 518 -31.14 0.81 8.22
CA LEU A 518 -31.25 2.08 8.97
C LEU A 518 -29.87 2.63 9.31
N ILE A 519 -28.90 1.80 9.67
CA ILE A 519 -27.50 2.20 9.84
C ILE A 519 -26.94 2.70 8.50
N LEU A 520 -27.17 1.97 7.40
CA LEU A 520 -26.80 2.41 6.05
C LEU A 520 -27.50 3.70 5.61
N LEU A 521 -28.77 3.92 5.99
CA LEU A 521 -29.54 5.13 5.68
C LEU A 521 -29.19 6.32 6.59
N LEU A 522 -28.75 6.07 7.83
CA LEU A 522 -28.21 7.08 8.73
C LEU A 522 -26.80 7.52 8.29
N PHE A 523 -26.00 6.60 7.74
CA PHE A 523 -24.74 6.94 7.07
C PHE A 523 -24.95 7.56 5.68
N SER A 524 -26.03 7.26 4.96
CA SER A 524 -26.35 7.94 3.69
C SER A 524 -26.97 9.34 3.90
N ARG A 525 -27.61 9.60 5.04
CA ARG A 525 -28.07 10.96 5.42
C ARG A 525 -26.93 11.90 5.83
N ASN A 526 -25.74 11.36 6.14
CA ASN A 526 -24.51 12.13 6.34
C ASN A 526 -23.53 12.03 5.16
N ALA A 527 -23.97 11.50 4.01
CA ALA A 527 -23.27 11.71 2.76
C ALA A 527 -23.76 13.05 2.17
N PRO A 528 -22.93 14.10 2.10
CA PRO A 528 -23.32 15.31 1.38
C PRO A 528 -23.56 14.95 -0.08
N SER A 529 -24.80 15.12 -0.52
CA SER A 529 -25.28 14.78 -1.86
C SER A 529 -25.11 16.00 -2.78
N HIS A 530 -24.26 15.82 -3.79
CA HIS A 530 -24.28 16.40 -5.15
C HIS A 530 -24.20 17.93 -5.41
N LEU A 531 -23.16 18.26 -6.19
CA LEU A 531 -23.04 19.27 -7.29
C LEU A 531 -22.92 20.77 -6.91
N PRO A 532 -22.22 21.65 -7.69
CA PRO A 532 -21.69 21.48 -9.05
C PRO A 532 -20.20 21.92 -9.25
N LEU A 533 -19.66 21.58 -10.42
CA LEU A 533 -18.57 22.31 -11.08
C LEU A 533 -19.02 23.75 -11.35
N THR A 534 -18.42 24.76 -10.73
CA THR A 534 -18.20 26.12 -11.27
C THR A 534 -17.40 26.94 -10.26
N GLY A 535 -16.56 27.83 -10.77
CA GLY A 535 -15.61 28.60 -9.97
C GLY A 535 -16.21 29.67 -9.06
N TYR A 536 -15.27 30.36 -8.40
CA TYR A 536 -15.40 31.54 -7.55
C TYR A 536 -15.78 31.33 -6.08
N GLY A 537 -14.80 31.66 -5.22
CA GLY A 537 -14.96 32.52 -4.04
C GLY A 537 -15.70 31.93 -2.84
N TYR A 538 -14.96 31.50 -1.83
CA TYR A 538 -15.50 31.42 -0.46
C TYR A 538 -14.72 32.37 0.46
N GLY A 539 -15.44 33.40 0.91
CA GLY A 539 -15.07 34.23 2.04
C GLY A 539 -15.35 33.52 3.36
N ALA A 540 -14.43 33.74 4.30
CA ALA A 540 -14.56 33.82 5.76
C ALA A 540 -15.70 33.08 6.49
N HIS A 541 -15.32 32.02 7.23
CA HIS A 541 -15.63 31.67 8.64
C HIS A 541 -15.42 30.13 8.79
N GLY A 542 -14.40 29.53 9.41
CA GLY A 542 -13.27 29.94 10.24
C GLY A 542 -12.79 28.68 10.99
N SER A 543 -12.26 27.68 10.27
CA SER A 543 -11.66 26.48 10.85
C SER A 543 -10.29 26.83 11.45
N ASP A 544 -10.11 26.63 12.75
CA ASP A 544 -8.88 26.98 13.46
C ASP A 544 -7.69 26.11 13.03
N LEU A 545 -6.85 26.63 12.12
CA LEU A 545 -5.64 25.97 11.64
C LEU A 545 -4.68 25.57 12.76
N LEU A 546 -4.73 26.26 13.90
CA LEU A 546 -3.87 25.95 15.05
C LEU A 546 -4.12 24.53 15.59
N SER A 547 -5.35 24.02 15.46
CA SER A 547 -5.69 22.64 15.82
C SER A 547 -4.92 21.60 15.01
N HIS A 548 -4.42 21.96 13.81
CA HIS A 548 -3.66 21.04 12.97
C HIS A 548 -2.33 20.64 13.59
N VAL A 549 -1.78 21.41 14.54
CA VAL A 549 -0.53 21.02 15.25
C VAL A 549 -0.70 19.69 16.00
N PHE A 550 -1.93 19.32 16.39
CA PHE A 550 -2.19 18.06 17.09
C PHE A 550 -2.37 16.85 16.17
N ASN A 551 -2.40 17.06 14.85
CA ASN A 551 -2.45 15.96 13.90
C ASN A 551 -1.13 15.16 13.91
N ARG A 552 -1.08 14.05 13.16
CA ARG A 552 0.09 13.16 13.09
C ARG A 552 1.30 13.75 12.38
N THR A 553 1.11 14.83 11.63
CA THR A 553 2.15 15.52 10.87
C THR A 553 2.54 16.86 11.52
N LEU A 554 2.07 17.13 12.74
CA LEU A 554 2.30 18.36 13.48
C LEU A 554 1.92 19.62 12.69
N GLY A 555 0.89 19.54 11.85
CA GLY A 555 0.45 20.65 11.01
C GLY A 555 1.27 20.90 9.74
N PHE A 556 2.34 20.12 9.51
CA PHE A 556 3.05 20.08 8.23
C PHE A 556 2.36 19.11 7.26
N GLN A 557 2.74 19.16 5.98
CA GLN A 557 2.21 18.19 5.01
C GLN A 557 2.86 16.81 5.16
N LYS A 558 4.15 16.78 5.52
CA LYS A 558 4.92 15.55 5.82
C LYS A 558 5.99 15.82 6.88
N ILE A 559 6.38 14.76 7.58
CA ILE A 559 7.59 14.72 8.42
C ILE A 559 8.58 13.76 7.76
N PHE A 560 9.79 14.23 7.48
CA PHE A 560 10.89 13.44 6.96
C PHE A 560 11.94 13.18 8.04
N VAL A 561 12.48 11.97 8.08
CA VAL A 561 13.65 11.62 8.90
C VAL A 561 14.80 11.29 7.97
N ILE A 562 15.92 12.00 8.11
CA ILE A 562 17.17 11.67 7.44
C ILE A 562 17.84 10.56 8.24
N ASN A 563 18.03 9.39 7.63
CA ASN A 563 18.66 8.26 8.30
C ASN A 563 19.55 7.47 7.33
N LEU A 564 20.78 7.13 7.75
CA LEU A 564 21.62 6.20 7.00
C LEU A 564 20.98 4.80 6.97
N PRO A 565 20.84 4.16 5.79
CA PRO A 565 20.26 2.81 5.70
C PRO A 565 20.95 1.77 6.58
N SER A 566 22.25 1.93 6.85
CA SER A 566 23.04 1.08 7.74
C SER A 566 22.75 1.26 9.23
N ARG A 567 22.23 2.43 9.64
CA ARG A 567 21.91 2.77 11.04
C ARG A 567 20.50 2.32 11.41
N THR A 568 20.25 1.01 11.30
CA THR A 568 18.95 0.42 11.64
C THR A 568 18.60 0.61 13.12
N ASP A 569 19.61 0.69 13.99
CA ASP A 569 19.48 1.01 15.42
C ASP A 569 18.77 2.36 15.67
N LEU A 570 19.17 3.40 14.94
CA LEU A 570 18.54 4.72 15.03
C LEU A 570 17.18 4.75 14.34
N ARG A 571 17.02 3.99 13.25
CA ARG A 571 15.73 3.85 12.56
C ARG A 571 14.66 3.19 13.42
N ASP A 572 15.02 2.12 14.13
CA ASP A 572 14.12 1.36 15.00
C ASP A 572 13.67 2.21 16.20
N SER A 573 14.61 2.88 16.86
CA SER A 573 14.31 3.80 17.96
C SER A 573 13.48 5.01 17.51
N MET A 574 13.78 5.61 16.36
CA MET A 574 12.97 6.69 15.80
C MET A 574 11.55 6.23 15.45
N SER A 575 11.41 5.06 14.84
CA SER A 575 10.09 4.49 14.49
C SER A 575 9.25 4.25 15.74
N LEU A 576 9.89 3.77 16.82
CA LEU A 576 9.24 3.57 18.11
C LEU A 576 8.82 4.91 18.74
N ALA A 577 9.71 5.91 18.76
CA ALA A 577 9.40 7.25 19.28
C ALA A 577 8.21 7.89 18.54
N ALA A 578 8.20 7.80 17.21
CA ALA A 578 7.10 8.30 16.38
C ALA A 578 5.78 7.59 16.69
N ALA A 579 5.80 6.26 16.83
CA ALA A 579 4.60 5.49 17.17
C ALA A 579 4.06 5.82 18.56
N LEU A 580 4.93 5.99 19.56
CA LEU A 580 4.54 6.30 20.94
C LEU A 580 4.02 7.73 21.12
N THR A 581 4.39 8.65 20.22
CA THR A 581 3.96 10.05 20.25
C THR A 581 2.94 10.41 19.15
N ASP A 582 2.38 9.40 18.48
CA ASP A 582 1.38 9.52 17.41
C ASP A 582 1.83 10.48 16.29
N LEU A 583 3.03 10.22 15.75
CA LEU A 583 3.63 10.93 14.63
C LEU A 583 3.74 10.02 13.40
N GLU A 584 3.45 10.58 12.23
CA GLU A 584 3.63 9.93 10.93
C GLU A 584 4.88 10.50 10.24
N MET A 585 5.86 9.63 9.99
CA MET A 585 7.15 10.01 9.44
C MET A 585 7.53 9.16 8.22
N GLU A 586 8.18 9.79 7.24
CA GLU A 586 8.78 9.15 6.08
C GLU A 586 10.31 9.23 6.18
N TYR A 587 11.02 8.20 5.70
CA TYR A 587 12.48 8.18 5.75
C TYR A 587 13.07 8.62 4.42
N VAL A 588 14.09 9.47 4.50
CA VAL A 588 14.97 9.81 3.38
C VAL A 588 16.34 9.23 3.69
N ASP A 589 16.85 8.41 2.77
CA ASP A 589 18.12 7.73 2.98
C ASP A 589 19.28 8.73 2.96
N GLY A 590 20.08 8.68 4.03
CA GLY A 590 21.39 9.31 4.05
C GLY A 590 22.35 8.64 3.06
N VAL A 591 23.42 9.34 2.69
CA VAL A 591 24.40 8.84 1.73
C VAL A 591 25.71 8.43 2.42
N THR A 592 26.40 7.45 1.87
CA THR A 592 27.75 7.03 2.31
C THR A 592 28.85 7.43 1.33
N GLY A 593 28.48 8.13 0.26
CA GLY A 593 29.37 8.60 -0.80
C GLY A 593 28.70 9.67 -1.66
N VAL A 594 29.52 10.57 -2.20
CA VAL A 594 29.13 11.62 -3.15
C VAL A 594 30.17 11.63 -4.26
N ASP A 595 29.72 11.63 -5.52
CA ASP A 595 30.61 11.75 -6.66
C ASP A 595 31.22 13.17 -6.70
N ASP A 596 32.53 13.28 -6.91
CA ASP A 596 33.25 14.55 -7.04
C ASP A 596 32.68 15.46 -8.14
N LYS A 597 32.03 14.88 -9.16
CA LYS A 597 31.36 15.62 -10.23
C LYS A 597 30.01 16.20 -9.81
N ALA A 598 29.41 15.68 -8.75
CA ALA A 598 28.15 16.16 -8.19
C ALA A 598 28.34 17.27 -7.14
N LEU A 599 29.59 17.63 -6.85
CA LEU A 599 29.93 18.68 -5.90
C LEU A 599 29.63 20.06 -6.47
N PRO A 600 28.99 20.97 -5.70
CA PRO A 600 28.81 22.34 -6.13
C PRO A 600 30.17 23.07 -6.18
N PRO A 601 30.23 24.23 -6.85
CA PRO A 601 31.40 25.09 -6.80
C PRO A 601 31.87 25.36 -5.37
N GLY A 602 33.18 25.53 -5.12
CA GLY A 602 33.71 25.82 -3.79
C GLY A 602 33.83 24.62 -2.85
N ALA A 603 33.18 23.48 -3.15
CA ALA A 603 33.17 22.32 -2.25
C ALA A 603 34.55 21.65 -2.11
N LYS A 604 35.36 21.64 -3.17
CA LYS A 604 36.72 21.08 -3.13
C LYS A 604 37.68 21.99 -2.39
N GLU A 605 37.54 23.29 -2.57
CA GLU A 605 38.33 24.34 -1.93
C GLU A 605 38.05 24.43 -0.42
N THR A 606 36.81 24.17 -0.02
CA THR A 606 36.39 24.17 1.41
C THR A 606 36.93 22.96 2.18
N ASN A 607 37.31 21.87 1.49
CA ASN A 607 37.91 20.67 2.07
C ASN A 607 37.14 20.10 3.27
N LEU A 608 35.82 19.91 3.10
CA LEU A 608 34.95 19.36 4.15
C LEU A 608 35.31 17.91 4.48
N ALA A 609 35.18 17.56 5.77
CA ALA A 609 35.21 16.16 6.20
C ALA A 609 34.13 15.34 5.46
N LYS A 610 34.44 14.08 5.15
CA LYS A 610 33.55 13.20 4.38
C LYS A 610 32.15 13.10 5.00
N GLY A 611 32.06 12.95 6.32
CA GLY A 611 30.78 12.91 7.03
C GLY A 611 29.94 14.18 6.81
N SER A 612 30.57 15.35 6.85
CA SER A 612 29.90 16.64 6.60
C SER A 612 29.42 16.79 5.16
N LEU A 613 30.19 16.27 4.20
CA LEU A 613 29.80 16.21 2.79
C LEU A 613 28.57 15.32 2.58
N TYR A 614 28.53 14.19 3.29
CA TYR A 614 27.43 13.23 3.23
C TYR A 614 26.16 13.78 3.88
N ALA A 615 26.31 14.46 5.01
CA ALA A 615 25.23 15.21 5.65
C ALA A 615 24.67 16.27 4.70
N TRP A 616 25.53 17.10 4.09
CA TRP A 616 25.10 18.07 3.07
C TRP A 616 24.25 17.41 1.98
N ARG A 617 24.74 16.33 1.36
CA ARG A 617 24.00 15.65 0.30
C ARG A 617 22.66 15.08 0.78
N ALA A 618 22.60 14.57 2.00
CA ALA A 618 21.36 14.06 2.59
C ALA A 618 20.31 15.18 2.78
N HIS A 619 20.73 16.34 3.28
CA HIS A 619 19.86 17.52 3.39
C HIS A 619 19.40 18.02 2.01
N MET A 620 20.30 17.99 1.01
CA MET A 620 19.93 18.33 -0.38
C MET A 620 18.91 17.35 -0.99
N ASN A 621 19.00 16.05 -0.66
CA ASN A 621 18.03 15.04 -1.13
C ASN A 621 16.62 15.30 -0.58
N VAL A 622 16.49 15.60 0.72
CA VAL A 622 15.17 15.88 1.30
C VAL A 622 14.60 17.21 0.80
N LEU A 623 15.42 18.25 0.66
CA LEU A 623 14.98 19.54 0.08
C LEU A 623 14.50 19.36 -1.38
N ARG A 624 15.22 18.54 -2.16
CA ARG A 624 14.82 18.18 -3.54
C ARG A 624 13.48 17.45 -3.53
N THR A 625 13.31 16.48 -2.63
CA THR A 625 12.07 15.71 -2.48
C THR A 625 10.87 16.60 -2.20
N ILE A 626 11.01 17.61 -1.33
CA ILE A 626 9.96 18.58 -1.02
C ILE A 626 9.51 19.34 -2.28
N VAL A 627 10.46 19.74 -3.12
CA VAL A 627 10.18 20.46 -4.37
C VAL A 627 9.57 19.53 -5.43
N GLU A 628 10.12 18.33 -5.62
CA GLU A 628 9.63 17.36 -6.61
C GLU A 628 8.24 16.85 -6.31
N GLN A 629 7.92 16.64 -5.03
CA GLN A 629 6.58 16.23 -4.58
C GLN A 629 5.61 17.41 -4.44
N ASN A 630 6.05 18.64 -4.72
CA ASN A 630 5.25 19.85 -4.62
C ASN A 630 4.57 20.00 -3.23
N LEU A 631 5.32 19.73 -2.15
CA LEU A 631 4.81 19.85 -0.77
C LEU A 631 4.80 21.32 -0.35
N THR A 632 3.74 21.75 0.34
CA THR A 632 3.55 23.12 0.86
C THR A 632 4.51 23.45 2.00
N SER A 633 4.68 22.50 2.92
CA SER A 633 5.65 22.55 4.01
C SER A 633 5.97 21.14 4.50
N ALA A 634 7.18 20.93 5.01
CA ALA A 634 7.59 19.67 5.62
C ALA A 634 8.47 19.93 6.85
N LEU A 635 8.39 19.05 7.84
CA LEU A 635 9.32 18.98 8.96
C LEU A 635 10.41 17.95 8.64
N ILE A 636 11.68 18.27 8.90
CA ILE A 636 12.82 17.40 8.67
C ILE A 636 13.50 17.17 10.03
N LEU A 637 13.78 15.90 10.34
CA LEU A 637 14.41 15.46 11.58
C LEU A 637 15.66 14.62 11.27
N GLU A 638 16.72 14.79 12.05
CA GLU A 638 17.89 13.90 12.05
C GLU A 638 17.59 12.61 12.85
N ASN A 639 18.29 11.51 12.56
CA ASN A 639 17.95 10.18 13.11
C ASN A 639 18.28 9.99 14.60
N ASP A 640 19.11 10.84 15.18
CA ASP A 640 19.47 10.84 16.60
C ASP A 640 18.72 11.91 17.42
N VAL A 641 17.71 12.56 16.83
CA VAL A 641 16.89 13.56 17.52
C VAL A 641 15.87 12.94 18.48
N ASP A 642 15.54 13.69 19.53
CA ASP A 642 14.53 13.36 20.53
C ASP A 642 13.76 14.61 20.98
N TRP A 643 12.63 14.39 21.62
CA TRP A 643 11.67 15.44 22.00
C TRP A 643 10.94 15.08 23.29
N ASP A 644 10.34 16.09 23.91
CA ASP A 644 9.48 15.90 25.08
C ASP A 644 8.18 15.20 24.67
N ILE A 645 7.66 14.30 25.49
CA ILE A 645 6.36 13.64 25.23
C ILE A 645 5.20 14.65 25.02
N ARG A 646 5.36 15.90 25.47
CA ARG A 646 4.44 17.02 25.27
C ARG A 646 4.67 17.80 23.96
N LEU A 647 5.37 17.21 22.98
CA LEU A 647 5.77 17.85 21.71
C LEU A 647 4.64 18.65 21.03
N LYS A 648 3.44 18.07 20.90
CA LYS A 648 2.29 18.72 20.23
C LYS A 648 1.89 20.03 20.94
N GLN A 649 1.98 20.07 22.26
CA GLN A 649 1.69 21.28 23.05
C GLN A 649 2.81 22.32 22.89
N GLN A 650 4.08 21.89 22.89
CA GLN A 650 5.22 22.78 22.66
C GLN A 650 5.13 23.45 21.28
N LEU A 651 4.81 22.68 20.24
CA LEU A 651 4.65 23.22 18.88
C LEU A 651 3.43 24.12 18.73
N ARG A 652 2.38 23.92 19.52
CA ARG A 652 1.24 24.84 19.55
C ARG A 652 1.65 26.19 20.14
N SER A 653 2.41 26.18 21.24
CA SER A 653 2.93 27.42 21.84
C SER A 653 3.91 28.12 20.89
N PHE A 654 4.78 27.36 20.22
CA PHE A 654 5.66 27.87 19.17
C PHE A 654 4.87 28.53 18.02
N ALA A 655 3.81 27.87 17.52
CA ALA A 655 2.97 28.39 16.46
C ALA A 655 2.35 29.74 16.82
N LEU A 656 1.82 29.87 18.05
CA LEU A 656 1.30 31.15 18.56
C LEU A 656 2.37 32.23 18.63
N GLY A 657 3.58 31.89 19.11
CA GLY A 657 4.72 32.80 19.12
C GLY A 657 5.14 33.22 17.71
N ALA A 658 5.16 32.30 16.75
CA ALA A 658 5.45 32.59 15.36
C ALA A 658 4.43 33.57 14.75
N HIS A 659 3.13 33.42 15.07
CA HIS A 659 2.11 34.36 14.58
C HIS A 659 2.42 35.80 14.97
N LEU A 660 2.82 36.05 16.21
CA LEU A 660 3.16 37.41 16.67
C LEU A 660 4.32 38.04 15.90
N LEU A 661 5.24 37.22 15.37
CA LEU A 661 6.45 37.70 14.70
C LEU A 661 6.31 37.83 13.17
N ILE A 662 5.39 37.08 12.55
CA ILE A 662 5.28 37.02 11.09
C ILE A 662 3.89 37.29 10.52
N GLN A 663 2.83 37.35 11.34
CA GLN A 663 1.49 37.74 10.88
C GLN A 663 1.26 39.25 11.04
N PRO A 664 0.51 39.88 10.12
CA PRO A 664 0.17 41.29 10.24
C PRO A 664 -0.86 41.51 11.36
N LEU A 665 -0.90 42.73 11.90
CA LEU A 665 -1.90 43.15 12.87
C LEU A 665 -3.32 43.01 12.29
N THR A 666 -4.28 42.66 13.14
CA THR A 666 -5.68 42.46 12.74
C THR A 666 -6.22 43.70 12.01
N GLY A 667 -6.77 43.51 10.81
CA GLY A 667 -7.29 44.60 9.98
C GLY A 667 -6.25 45.29 9.08
N THR A 668 -5.00 44.80 9.06
CA THR A 668 -3.90 45.33 8.24
C THR A 668 -3.25 44.22 7.41
N THR A 669 -2.51 44.58 6.35
CA THR A 669 -1.83 43.61 5.47
C THR A 669 -0.30 43.66 5.52
N SER A 670 0.26 44.78 5.99
CA SER A 670 1.70 45.08 5.94
C SER A 670 2.29 45.66 7.24
N THR A 671 1.48 45.85 8.29
CA THR A 671 1.97 46.29 9.61
C THR A 671 2.01 45.12 10.57
N PHE A 672 3.08 45.03 11.35
CA PHE A 672 3.38 43.89 12.23
C PHE A 672 3.52 44.38 13.67
N LEU A 673 3.39 43.45 14.62
CA LEU A 673 3.52 43.75 16.04
C LEU A 673 4.95 44.21 16.39
N ASP A 674 5.95 43.60 15.74
CA ASP A 674 7.34 44.02 15.83
C ASP A 674 7.60 45.27 14.97
N PRO A 675 7.91 46.44 15.57
CA PRO A 675 8.17 47.67 14.83
C PRO A 675 9.44 47.61 13.97
N THR A 676 10.33 46.64 14.26
CA THR A 676 11.58 46.39 13.53
C THR A 676 11.40 45.41 12.37
N TYR A 677 10.18 44.99 12.03
CA TYR A 677 9.91 44.19 10.84
C TYR A 677 9.85 45.07 9.57
N PRO A 678 10.45 44.65 8.43
CA PRO A 678 11.22 43.42 8.21
C PRO A 678 12.70 43.51 8.60
N ALA A 679 13.20 44.70 8.92
CA ALA A 679 14.53 44.94 9.49
C ALA A 679 14.52 46.22 10.35
N PRO A 680 15.44 46.37 11.32
CA PRO A 680 15.53 47.53 12.19
C PRO A 680 15.71 48.82 11.37
N ARG A 681 15.06 49.90 11.81
CA ARG A 681 15.11 51.21 11.12
C ARG A 681 16.22 52.09 11.65
N SER A 682 16.60 51.89 12.92
CA SER A 682 17.68 52.61 13.59
C SER A 682 18.61 51.65 14.34
N PRO A 683 19.92 51.93 14.41
CA PRO A 683 20.85 51.23 15.32
C PRO A 683 20.45 51.32 16.80
N ASP A 684 19.61 52.30 17.17
CA ASP A 684 19.12 52.49 18.53
C ASP A 684 17.89 51.63 18.87
N ASP A 685 17.30 50.93 17.89
CA ASP A 685 16.10 50.10 18.08
C ASP A 685 16.38 49.00 19.13
N GLN A 686 15.49 48.89 20.12
CA GLN A 686 15.63 47.92 21.21
C GLN A 686 14.79 46.66 20.98
N PRO A 687 15.24 45.48 21.43
CA PRO A 687 14.42 44.28 21.41
C PRO A 687 13.13 44.45 22.19
N THR A 688 12.03 43.96 21.63
CA THR A 688 10.69 44.03 22.26
C THR A 688 10.18 42.63 22.54
N ASN A 689 9.73 42.40 23.77
CA ASN A 689 9.14 41.14 24.22
C ASN A 689 7.60 41.22 24.12
N PHE A 690 6.99 40.20 23.54
CA PHE A 690 5.54 40.04 23.41
C PHE A 690 5.11 38.78 24.13
N ASP A 691 4.33 38.90 25.20
CA ASP A 691 3.81 37.73 25.91
C ASP A 691 2.74 37.02 25.08
N VAL A 692 2.96 35.76 24.75
CA VAL A 692 2.05 34.98 23.91
C VAL A 692 0.64 34.90 24.52
N ALA A 693 0.51 34.83 25.84
CA ALA A 693 -0.79 34.74 26.51
C ALA A 693 -1.62 36.01 26.33
N ASP A 694 -1.00 37.19 26.49
CA ASP A 694 -1.67 38.49 26.41
C ASP A 694 -2.19 38.77 25.00
N PHE A 695 -1.35 38.57 24.00
CA PHE A 695 -1.65 38.96 22.62
C PHE A 695 -2.59 37.98 21.91
N THR A 696 -2.62 36.72 22.33
CA THR A 696 -3.57 35.72 21.80
C THR A 696 -4.97 35.91 22.37
N ALA A 697 -5.10 36.26 23.66
CA ALA A 697 -6.38 36.63 24.26
C ALA A 697 -7.00 37.87 23.59
N ALA A 698 -6.16 38.85 23.21
CA ALA A 698 -6.60 40.08 22.56
C ALA A 698 -6.85 39.96 21.04
N ARG A 699 -6.57 38.80 20.40
CA ARG A 699 -6.64 38.58 18.93
C ARG A 699 -5.94 39.68 18.13
N THR A 700 -4.72 40.03 18.55
CA THR A 700 -4.00 41.22 18.06
C THR A 700 -3.46 41.07 16.64
N VAL A 701 -3.14 39.85 16.23
CA VAL A 701 -2.64 39.51 14.89
C VAL A 701 -3.67 38.74 14.09
N THR A 702 -3.61 38.88 12.77
CA THR A 702 -4.47 38.17 11.84
C THR A 702 -4.19 36.66 11.92
N PRO A 703 -5.22 35.80 12.07
CA PRO A 703 -5.02 34.36 12.06
C PRO A 703 -4.43 33.90 10.72
N PRO A 704 -3.51 32.92 10.72
CA PRO A 704 -2.97 32.39 9.48
C PRO A 704 -4.05 31.71 8.63
N THR A 705 -3.76 31.56 7.34
CA THR A 705 -4.67 30.94 6.35
C THR A 705 -4.12 29.69 5.69
N THR A 706 -2.80 29.48 5.74
CA THR A 706 -2.15 28.38 4.99
C THR A 706 -1.38 27.37 5.84
N SER A 707 -0.89 27.74 7.02
CA SER A 707 -0.20 26.82 7.93
C SER A 707 -0.40 27.24 9.39
N PRO A 708 -0.47 26.28 10.34
CA PRO A 708 -0.55 26.60 11.76
C PRO A 708 0.62 27.43 12.25
N TYR A 709 1.76 27.46 11.57
CA TYR A 709 2.96 28.20 11.99
C TYR A 709 3.02 29.63 11.42
N GLY A 710 1.94 30.09 10.78
CA GLY A 710 1.92 31.31 10.00
C GLY A 710 1.88 31.02 8.50
N ASP A 711 1.44 32.00 7.71
CA ASP A 711 1.31 31.80 6.27
C ASP A 711 2.62 31.40 5.60
N VAL A 712 2.57 30.37 4.75
CA VAL A 712 3.76 29.71 4.16
C VAL A 712 4.64 30.60 3.29
N HIS A 713 4.13 31.76 2.84
CA HIS A 713 4.90 32.76 2.09
C HIS A 713 5.61 33.78 3.00
N ARG A 714 5.39 33.71 4.31
CA ARG A 714 5.95 34.63 5.32
C ARG A 714 7.03 33.98 6.20
N TRP A 715 7.41 32.75 5.90
CA TRP A 715 8.55 32.07 6.51
C TRP A 715 9.18 31.09 5.53
N ASP A 716 10.50 30.93 5.64
CA ASP A 716 11.27 30.00 4.81
C ASP A 716 11.67 28.76 5.62
N VAL A 717 12.18 28.97 6.85
CA VAL A 717 12.66 27.91 7.75
C VAL A 717 12.17 28.13 9.18
N LEU A 718 11.73 27.07 9.84
CA LEU A 718 11.45 27.00 11.28
C LEU A 718 12.53 26.11 11.89
N TRP A 719 13.54 26.69 12.53
CA TRP A 719 14.69 26.01 13.10
C TRP A 719 14.35 25.55 14.53
N LEU A 720 13.68 24.40 14.64
CA LEU A 720 13.04 23.94 15.88
C LEU A 720 13.99 23.13 16.79
N GLY A 721 15.06 22.58 16.22
CA GLY A 721 16.12 21.84 16.90
C GLY A 721 17.49 22.32 16.46
N HIS A 722 18.29 22.75 17.43
CA HIS A 722 19.63 23.30 17.24
C HIS A 722 20.49 23.01 18.49
N CYS A 723 21.80 23.09 18.33
CA CYS A 723 22.76 23.00 19.43
C CYS A 723 22.82 24.33 20.19
N GLY A 724 22.95 25.45 19.46
CA GLY A 724 22.94 26.79 20.03
C GLY A 724 22.33 27.82 19.10
N THR A 725 21.85 28.92 19.66
CA THR A 725 21.47 30.15 18.93
C THR A 725 21.53 31.34 19.89
N ARG A 726 21.40 32.57 19.39
CA ARG A 726 21.30 33.76 20.23
C ARG A 726 20.14 34.64 19.79
N PHE A 727 19.70 35.55 20.65
CA PHE A 727 18.76 36.57 20.21
C PHE A 727 19.40 37.56 19.22
N PRO A 728 18.61 38.08 18.25
CA PRO A 728 19.00 39.23 17.45
C PRO A 728 19.34 40.43 18.33
N LYS A 729 20.36 41.17 17.90
CA LYS A 729 20.82 42.43 18.50
C LYS A 729 20.69 43.54 17.47
N ALA A 730 20.51 44.79 17.93
CA ALA A 730 20.43 45.95 17.04
C ALA A 730 21.65 46.07 16.10
N SER A 731 22.83 45.65 16.60
CA SER A 731 24.09 45.59 15.83
C SER A 731 24.06 44.64 14.62
N ASP A 732 23.10 43.71 14.54
CA ASP A 732 22.99 42.79 13.40
C ASP A 732 22.49 43.50 12.14
N ALA A 733 21.78 44.63 12.28
CA ALA A 733 21.25 45.53 11.23
C ALA A 733 20.29 44.90 10.19
N ASN A 734 20.22 43.58 10.09
CA ASN A 734 19.45 42.87 9.07
C ASN A 734 18.51 41.78 9.66
N ALA A 735 18.10 41.87 10.93
CA ALA A 735 16.92 41.12 11.40
C ALA A 735 16.05 41.89 12.37
N PRO A 736 14.73 41.61 12.33
CA PRO A 736 13.82 42.04 13.37
C PRO A 736 14.24 41.56 14.77
N LEU A 737 13.99 42.40 15.77
CA LEU A 737 14.39 42.24 17.16
C LEU A 737 13.27 41.73 18.06
N GLY A 738 12.05 41.54 17.53
CA GLY A 738 10.89 41.06 18.26
C GLY A 738 11.07 39.64 18.80
N ARG A 739 10.52 39.41 19.99
CA ARG A 739 10.61 38.14 20.73
C ARG A 739 9.24 37.77 21.28
N ALA A 740 8.75 36.58 20.94
CA ALA A 740 7.52 36.05 21.50
C ALA A 740 7.87 35.22 22.74
N VAL A 741 7.41 35.67 23.91
CA VAL A 741 7.74 35.06 25.20
C VAL A 741 6.59 34.15 25.62
N ILE A 742 6.93 32.91 25.94
CA ILE A 742 6.03 31.90 26.51
C ILE A 742 6.49 31.71 27.95
N ALA A 743 5.82 32.41 28.87
CA ALA A 743 6.06 32.28 30.30
C ALA A 743 5.47 30.96 30.84
N ASP A 744 6.01 30.47 31.96
CA ASP A 744 5.51 29.31 32.70
C ASP A 744 5.37 28.02 31.87
N ASP A 745 6.28 27.80 30.91
CA ASP A 745 6.35 26.57 30.12
C ASP A 745 6.95 25.44 30.98
N ALA A 746 6.09 24.62 31.57
CA ALA A 746 6.47 23.46 32.38
C ALA A 746 7.32 22.39 31.63
N SER A 747 7.53 22.53 30.32
CA SER A 747 8.45 21.69 29.56
C SER A 747 9.89 22.20 29.51
N VAL A 748 10.12 23.45 29.93
CA VAL A 748 11.44 24.05 30.05
C VAL A 748 12.03 23.70 31.41
N PRO A 749 13.26 23.15 31.51
CA PRO A 749 13.98 23.01 32.78
C PRO A 749 14.22 24.34 33.51
N GLU A 750 14.50 24.29 34.81
CA GLU A 750 15.05 25.46 35.52
C GLU A 750 16.41 25.86 34.95
N GLN A 751 16.81 27.12 35.19
CA GLN A 751 17.98 27.74 34.55
C GLN A 751 19.28 26.98 34.81
N GLN A 752 19.46 26.38 35.99
CA GLN A 752 20.65 25.59 36.31
C GLN A 752 20.76 24.27 35.52
N HIS A 753 19.70 23.85 34.84
CA HIS A 753 19.68 22.63 34.03
C HIS A 753 19.72 22.89 32.52
N LEU A 754 19.66 24.17 32.13
CA LEU A 754 19.66 24.56 30.72
C LEU A 754 21.08 24.67 30.20
N ASP A 755 21.39 23.85 29.20
CA ASP A 755 22.63 23.94 28.45
C ASP A 755 22.43 24.84 27.22
N VAL A 756 23.14 25.96 27.18
CA VAL A 756 23.10 26.90 26.04
C VAL A 756 24.10 26.55 24.94
N GLU A 757 25.00 25.59 25.15
CA GLU A 757 26.07 25.14 24.24
C GLU A 757 26.74 26.33 23.51
N ASP A 758 26.60 26.42 22.18
CA ASP A 758 27.17 27.49 21.35
C ASP A 758 26.30 28.77 21.27
N GLY A 759 25.33 28.90 22.18
CA GLY A 759 24.30 29.93 22.18
C GLY A 759 24.58 31.14 23.07
N GLY A 760 23.60 32.04 23.15
CA GLY A 760 23.65 33.23 24.00
C GLY A 760 23.08 32.98 25.41
N TRP A 761 23.76 33.51 26.44
CA TRP A 761 23.37 33.46 27.85
C TRP A 761 22.16 34.34 28.23
N ASP A 762 21.61 35.09 27.28
CA ASP A 762 20.52 36.04 27.51
C ASP A 762 19.26 35.34 28.05
N LEU A 763 18.97 34.11 27.62
CA LEU A 763 17.81 33.36 28.11
C LEU A 763 17.91 33.10 29.63
N LEU A 764 19.09 32.67 30.09
CA LEU A 764 19.38 32.35 31.48
C LEU A 764 19.42 33.60 32.38
N THR A 765 19.91 34.72 31.85
CA THR A 765 20.20 35.92 32.65
C THR A 765 19.07 36.94 32.68
N LYS A 766 18.18 36.95 31.67
CA LYS A 766 17.18 38.03 31.50
C LYS A 766 15.73 37.58 31.61
N TYR A 767 15.46 36.28 31.60
CA TYR A 767 14.10 35.76 31.67
C TYR A 767 13.90 34.92 32.93
N PRO A 768 12.67 34.84 33.47
CA PRO A 768 12.36 33.95 34.59
C PRO A 768 12.59 32.47 34.25
N VAL A 769 12.61 31.62 35.28
CA VAL A 769 12.59 30.16 35.11
C VAL A 769 11.39 29.72 34.27
N HIS A 770 11.49 28.55 33.63
CA HIS A 770 10.43 28.01 32.77
C HIS A 770 9.99 28.91 31.60
N THR A 771 10.88 29.77 31.10
CA THR A 771 10.55 30.63 29.96
C THR A 771 11.05 30.03 28.65
N ARG A 772 10.18 30.01 27.63
CA ARG A 772 10.55 29.72 26.24
C ARG A 772 10.36 30.97 25.37
N VAL A 773 11.29 31.26 24.48
CA VAL A 773 11.26 32.45 23.63
C VAL A 773 11.36 32.06 22.16
N VAL A 774 10.38 32.47 21.35
CA VAL A 774 10.39 32.36 19.88
C VAL A 774 10.95 33.67 19.31
N HIS A 775 11.89 33.57 18.37
CA HIS A 775 12.53 34.75 17.76
C HIS A 775 13.11 34.44 16.38
N ARG A 776 13.69 35.44 15.72
CA ARG A 776 14.46 35.26 14.48
C ARG A 776 15.70 34.41 14.71
N ALA A 777 15.90 33.40 13.87
CA ALA A 777 17.08 32.55 13.93
C ALA A 777 18.35 33.41 13.72
N ARG A 778 19.32 33.23 14.62
CA ARG A 778 20.57 33.99 14.61
C ARG A 778 21.72 33.17 15.15
N VAL A 779 22.78 33.06 14.35
CA VAL A 779 23.97 32.29 14.73
C VAL A 779 23.58 30.87 15.18
N SER A 780 22.57 30.29 14.53
CA SER A 780 22.07 28.96 14.88
C SER A 780 23.04 27.88 14.38
N THR A 781 23.25 26.84 15.17
CA THR A 781 24.13 25.70 14.83
C THR A 781 23.39 24.37 14.95
N CYS A 782 23.81 23.37 14.17
CA CYS A 782 23.14 22.06 14.01
C CYS A 782 21.73 22.14 13.38
N THR A 783 21.34 21.09 12.64
CA THR A 783 20.06 21.03 11.90
C THR A 783 19.17 19.87 12.33
N LEU A 784 19.11 19.63 13.64
CA LEU A 784 18.46 18.45 14.26
C LEU A 784 16.99 18.30 13.91
N GLY A 785 16.29 19.43 13.86
CA GLY A 785 14.88 19.47 13.51
C GLY A 785 14.53 20.82 12.90
N TYR A 786 14.04 20.83 11.66
CA TYR A 786 13.67 22.08 11.01
C TYR A 786 12.47 21.91 10.06
N GLY A 787 11.52 22.84 10.15
CA GLY A 787 10.42 22.97 9.20
C GLY A 787 10.83 23.84 8.02
N VAL A 788 10.41 23.48 6.81
CA VAL A 788 10.72 24.26 5.60
C VAL A 788 9.46 24.46 4.77
N SER A 789 9.22 25.69 4.32
CA SER A 789 8.15 25.99 3.37
C SER A 789 8.60 25.64 1.95
N GLN A 790 7.67 25.42 1.03
CA GLN A 790 8.02 25.12 -0.36
C GLN A 790 8.97 26.17 -0.98
N GLN A 791 8.72 27.45 -0.68
CA GLN A 791 9.56 28.54 -1.14
C GLN A 791 10.95 28.48 -0.50
N GLY A 792 11.02 28.22 0.81
CA GLY A 792 12.28 28.00 1.53
C GLY A 792 13.08 26.85 0.93
N ALA A 793 12.44 25.73 0.60
CA ALA A 793 13.10 24.56 0.00
C ALA A 793 13.74 24.90 -1.35
N ARG A 794 13.02 25.63 -2.22
CA ARG A 794 13.57 26.08 -3.52
C ARG A 794 14.78 27.00 -3.34
N ARG A 795 14.70 27.94 -2.40
CA ARG A 795 15.80 28.88 -2.10
C ARG A 795 17.00 28.18 -1.50
N LEU A 796 16.79 27.25 -0.56
CA LEU A 796 17.86 26.44 0.01
C LEU A 796 18.51 25.53 -1.03
N LEU A 797 17.74 24.93 -1.94
CA LEU A 797 18.32 24.15 -3.05
C LEU A 797 19.26 24.99 -3.92
N TYR A 798 18.89 26.23 -4.20
CA TYR A 798 19.72 27.16 -4.97
C TYR A 798 20.98 27.56 -4.17
N GLU A 799 20.80 27.99 -2.93
CA GLU A 799 21.89 28.48 -2.08
C GLU A 799 22.88 27.37 -1.71
N LEU A 800 22.41 26.17 -1.38
CA LEU A 800 23.28 25.07 -0.91
C LEU A 800 23.70 24.12 -2.02
N GLY A 801 23.02 24.13 -3.17
CA GLY A 801 23.26 23.16 -4.27
C GLY A 801 23.83 23.75 -5.55
N ILE A 802 23.63 25.05 -5.79
CA ILE A 802 24.05 25.70 -7.04
C ILE A 802 25.13 26.76 -6.78
N ARG A 803 25.00 27.54 -5.70
CA ARG A 803 26.03 28.49 -5.28
C ARG A 803 27.21 27.79 -4.59
N ASN A 804 28.27 28.55 -4.34
CA ASN A 804 29.46 28.04 -3.69
C ASN A 804 29.14 27.41 -2.33
N VAL A 805 29.67 26.22 -2.09
CA VAL A 805 29.74 25.64 -0.75
C VAL A 805 30.77 26.44 0.05
N THR A 806 30.36 26.94 1.22
CA THR A 806 31.20 27.77 2.09
C THR A 806 31.49 27.13 3.45
N GLY A 807 30.82 26.01 3.77
CA GLY A 807 30.97 25.31 5.03
C GLY A 807 30.12 24.05 5.10
N THR A 808 29.96 23.49 6.30
CA THR A 808 29.05 22.38 6.58
C THR A 808 27.60 22.77 6.31
N ALA A 809 26.71 21.78 6.17
CA ALA A 809 25.31 22.02 5.82
C ALA A 809 24.63 23.00 6.79
N ASP A 810 24.75 22.76 8.08
CA ASP A 810 24.22 23.60 9.16
C ASP A 810 24.79 25.03 9.15
N MET A 811 26.09 25.18 8.90
CA MET A 811 26.73 26.50 8.76
C MET A 811 26.21 27.25 7.53
N MET A 812 25.95 26.56 6.42
CA MET A 812 25.32 27.20 5.25
C MET A 812 23.86 27.56 5.50
N PHE A 813 23.09 26.74 6.24
CA PHE A 813 21.75 27.12 6.71
C PHE A 813 21.81 28.41 7.54
N ARG A 814 22.79 28.51 8.44
CA ARG A 814 23.05 29.71 9.23
C ARG A 814 23.35 30.91 8.33
N SER A 815 24.29 30.78 7.39
CA SER A 815 24.67 31.88 6.50
C SER A 815 23.47 32.43 5.70
N VAL A 816 22.57 31.53 5.28
CA VAL A 816 21.33 31.88 4.58
C VAL A 816 20.31 32.57 5.52
N CYS A 817 20.14 32.08 6.75
CA CYS A 817 19.23 32.68 7.74
C CYS A 817 19.75 34.00 8.34
N ASP A 818 21.07 34.19 8.37
CA ASP A 818 21.73 35.42 8.82
C ASP A 818 21.91 36.44 7.68
N GLY A 819 21.77 36.02 6.41
CA GLY A 819 21.96 36.87 5.24
C GLY A 819 23.41 37.35 5.07
N VAL A 820 24.36 36.47 5.35
CA VAL A 820 25.81 36.74 5.30
C VAL A 820 26.49 35.93 4.19
N GLU A 821 27.80 36.08 3.99
CA GLU A 821 28.55 35.36 2.94
C GLU A 821 28.00 35.59 1.52
N GLY A 822 27.42 36.76 1.29
CA GLY A 822 26.78 37.13 0.03
C GLY A 822 25.49 36.36 -0.26
N ARG A 823 24.85 35.76 0.76
CA ARG A 823 23.57 35.04 0.66
C ARG A 823 22.38 35.94 1.03
N PRO A 824 21.21 35.76 0.39
CA PRO A 824 20.03 36.54 0.76
C PRO A 824 19.53 36.14 2.15
N LEU A 825 19.07 37.12 2.91
CA LEU A 825 18.44 36.89 4.21
C LEU A 825 17.10 36.15 4.03
N LEU A 826 17.03 34.91 4.52
CA LEU A 826 15.77 34.17 4.60
C LEU A 826 15.00 34.45 5.88
N THR A 827 13.71 34.21 5.80
CA THR A 827 12.77 34.42 6.89
C THR A 827 12.78 33.19 7.81
N CYS A 828 13.80 33.11 8.66
CA CYS A 828 14.00 32.00 9.60
C CYS A 828 13.52 32.34 11.01
N LEU A 829 12.76 31.44 11.64
CA LEU A 829 12.37 31.52 13.06
C LEU A 829 13.01 30.38 13.84
N THR A 830 13.33 30.61 15.10
CA THR A 830 13.87 29.61 16.03
C THR A 830 13.21 29.76 17.39
N VAL A 831 13.55 28.87 18.33
CA VAL A 831 13.01 28.86 19.69
C VAL A 831 14.07 28.45 20.70
N GLN A 832 14.13 29.16 21.84
CA GLN A 832 15.05 28.87 22.94
C GLN A 832 14.28 28.68 24.27
N PRO A 833 14.49 27.58 25.01
CA PRO A 833 15.27 26.40 24.62
C PRO A 833 14.66 25.71 23.38
N GLN A 834 15.45 24.86 22.73
CA GLN A 834 15.03 24.11 21.55
C GLN A 834 13.89 23.12 21.87
N ILE A 835 13.10 22.76 20.86
CA ILE A 835 12.03 21.74 20.98
C ILE A 835 12.58 20.35 20.71
N PHE A 836 13.49 20.25 19.75
CA PHE A 836 14.16 19.01 19.36
C PHE A 836 15.64 19.09 19.77
N SER A 837 16.14 18.03 20.40
CA SER A 837 17.52 17.97 20.92
C SER A 837 18.17 16.62 20.64
N HIS A 838 19.51 16.56 20.70
CA HIS A 838 20.24 15.32 20.50
C HIS A 838 19.96 14.34 21.63
N HIS A 839 19.67 13.10 21.26
CA HIS A 839 19.68 11.98 22.20
C HIS A 839 21.04 11.31 22.22
N ARG A 840 21.69 11.33 23.38
CA ARG A 840 22.95 10.62 23.62
C ARG A 840 22.63 9.34 24.37
N ARG A 841 22.83 8.20 23.71
CA ARG A 841 22.59 6.87 24.29
C ARG A 841 23.71 6.48 25.26
N ALA A 842 23.42 5.60 26.20
CA ALA A 842 24.49 4.92 26.95
C ALA A 842 25.27 3.99 26.00
N GLY A 843 26.59 3.89 26.20
CA GLY A 843 27.50 3.09 25.38
C GLY A 843 28.64 3.90 24.77
N ASP A 844 29.28 3.33 23.74
CA ASP A 844 30.43 3.93 23.07
C ASP A 844 30.08 5.29 22.43
N VAL A 845 30.88 6.32 22.78
CA VAL A 845 30.73 7.70 22.30
C VAL A 845 31.07 7.81 20.81
N ALA A 846 31.85 6.88 20.25
CA ALA A 846 32.08 6.79 18.80
C ALA A 846 30.77 6.62 18.02
N ALA A 847 29.72 6.08 18.64
CA ALA A 847 28.43 5.89 17.99
C ALA A 847 27.53 7.14 17.98
N PHE A 848 27.98 8.24 18.59
CA PHE A 848 27.21 9.49 18.68
C PHE A 848 27.18 10.27 17.37
N SER A 849 28.20 10.12 16.53
CA SER A 849 28.30 10.85 15.27
C SER A 849 29.14 10.06 14.27
N ASP A 850 28.63 9.94 13.05
CA ASP A 850 29.36 9.36 11.93
C ASP A 850 30.27 10.40 11.22
N ILE A 851 30.46 11.59 11.82
CA ILE A 851 31.20 12.73 11.24
C ILE A 851 32.56 12.95 11.92
N ASN A 852 32.66 12.72 13.24
CA ASN A 852 33.86 12.97 14.03
C ASN A 852 34.26 11.71 14.79
N ASP A 853 35.56 11.38 14.77
CA ASP A 853 36.11 10.30 15.58
C ASP A 853 36.13 10.73 17.06
N ARG A 854 35.22 10.17 17.85
CA ARG A 854 35.17 10.35 19.31
C ARG A 854 35.55 9.04 20.00
N THR A 855 36.29 9.13 21.09
CA THR A 855 36.68 7.98 21.92
C THR A 855 36.16 8.20 23.34
N GLY A 856 35.47 7.21 23.90
CA GLY A 856 34.94 7.30 25.26
C GLY A 856 33.74 6.38 25.47
N TYR A 857 33.24 6.32 26.70
CA TYR A 857 32.06 5.54 27.04
C TYR A 857 31.09 6.40 27.85
N ASN A 858 29.85 6.52 27.37
CA ASN A 858 28.80 7.25 28.05
C ASN A 858 28.01 6.29 28.95
N GLU A 859 28.04 6.51 30.26
CA GLU A 859 27.40 5.60 31.22
C GLU A 859 25.88 5.71 31.22
N GLN A 860 25.33 6.90 30.96
CA GLN A 860 23.91 7.19 31.09
C GLN A 860 23.35 7.86 29.84
N ALA A 861 22.19 7.39 29.37
CA ALA A 861 21.51 8.03 28.26
C ALA A 861 20.88 9.36 28.72
N TYR A 862 20.98 10.41 27.90
CA TYR A 862 20.41 11.72 28.19
C TYR A 862 19.97 12.47 26.93
N THR A 863 19.08 13.44 27.10
CA THR A 863 18.67 14.39 26.06
C THR A 863 18.70 15.78 26.68
N LYS A 864 19.61 16.64 26.21
CA LYS A 864 19.80 17.98 26.79
C LYS A 864 18.55 18.84 26.61
N ASN A 865 18.22 19.66 27.62
CA ASN A 865 17.11 20.62 27.64
C ASN A 865 15.70 20.01 27.47
N VAL A 866 15.56 18.68 27.45
CA VAL A 866 14.28 17.97 27.31
C VAL A 866 13.97 17.25 28.63
N ARG A 867 12.96 17.73 29.37
CA ARG A 867 12.58 17.17 30.68
C ARG A 867 12.09 15.73 30.58
N TRP A 868 11.03 15.50 29.79
CA TRP A 868 10.42 14.18 29.60
C TRP A 868 10.77 13.63 28.22
N SER A 869 12.04 13.28 28.05
CA SER A 869 12.56 12.66 26.83
C SER A 869 11.71 11.45 26.43
N THR A 870 11.26 11.43 25.17
CA THR A 870 10.48 10.32 24.63
C THR A 870 11.31 9.04 24.61
N ARG A 871 12.57 9.13 24.15
CA ARG A 871 13.48 7.96 24.08
C ARG A 871 13.84 7.37 25.44
N LEU A 872 14.08 8.20 26.46
CA LEU A 872 14.33 7.72 27.82
C LEU A 872 13.10 7.11 28.49
N ASN A 873 11.91 7.48 28.03
CA ASN A 873 10.65 6.99 28.56
C ASN A 873 10.03 5.87 27.72
N PHE A 874 10.78 5.22 26.83
CA PHE A 874 10.25 4.11 26.02
C PHE A 874 9.64 3.00 26.86
N ASP A 875 10.26 2.61 27.97
CA ASP A 875 9.71 1.59 28.87
C ASP A 875 8.37 2.06 29.46
N ARG A 876 8.29 3.29 29.96
CA ARG A 876 7.08 3.84 30.57
C ARG A 876 5.95 3.95 29.56
N LEU A 877 6.24 4.51 28.38
CA LEU A 877 5.27 4.72 27.31
C LEU A 877 4.75 3.40 26.73
N LEU A 878 5.62 2.39 26.54
CA LEU A 878 5.23 1.06 26.03
C LEU A 878 4.25 0.34 26.95
N TYR A 879 4.42 0.48 28.27
CA TYR A 879 3.56 -0.15 29.27
C TYR A 879 2.43 0.75 29.77
N GLY A 880 2.20 1.90 29.13
CA GLY A 880 1.13 2.84 29.49
C GLY A 880 1.28 3.44 30.89
N ARG A 881 2.50 3.52 31.41
CA ARG A 881 2.79 4.16 32.70
C ARG A 881 2.88 5.68 32.55
N THR A 882 2.61 6.38 33.64
CA THR A 882 2.60 7.86 33.72
C THR A 882 3.66 8.41 34.68
N ASP A 883 4.45 7.55 35.30
CA ASP A 883 5.55 7.91 36.20
C ASP A 883 6.82 8.21 35.39
N TYR A 884 6.75 9.18 34.47
CA TYR A 884 7.84 9.47 33.54
C TYR A 884 9.15 9.84 34.24
N VAL A 885 10.26 9.42 33.64
CA VAL A 885 11.60 9.85 34.00
C VAL A 885 11.74 11.32 33.60
N ASP A 886 11.89 12.17 34.61
CA ASP A 886 12.22 13.58 34.48
C ASP A 886 13.72 13.76 34.72
N LEU A 887 14.45 14.12 33.66
CA LEU A 887 15.90 14.34 33.70
C LEU A 887 16.30 15.58 34.49
N PHE A 888 15.39 16.55 34.62
CA PHE A 888 15.68 17.88 35.17
C PHE A 888 14.56 18.30 36.10
N ARG A 889 14.48 17.64 37.26
CA ARG A 889 13.49 17.94 38.28
C ARG A 889 13.82 19.27 38.95
N ASP A 890 12.78 20.07 39.14
CA ASP A 890 12.90 21.39 39.73
C ASP A 890 13.44 21.29 41.17
N GLY A 891 14.40 22.15 41.52
CA GLY A 891 15.07 22.16 42.82
C GLY A 891 16.19 21.13 43.01
N GLU A 892 16.50 20.27 42.03
CA GLU A 892 17.69 19.42 42.07
C GLU A 892 18.96 20.20 41.66
N PRO A 893 20.15 19.82 42.17
CA PRO A 893 21.41 20.43 41.76
C PRO A 893 21.71 20.15 40.28
N GLU A 894 22.56 20.98 39.67
CA GLU A 894 22.95 20.86 38.26
C GLU A 894 23.39 19.42 37.91
N ASN A 895 22.75 18.83 36.88
CA ASN A 895 23.07 17.50 36.41
C ASN A 895 24.21 17.60 35.39
N HIS A 896 25.44 17.30 35.82
CA HIS A 896 26.60 17.21 34.93
C HIS A 896 26.55 15.91 34.13
N PHE A 897 26.08 15.99 32.89
CA PHE A 897 26.21 14.93 31.88
C PHE A 897 27.49 15.13 31.06
N GLU A 898 28.64 15.30 31.72
CA GLU A 898 29.96 15.33 31.07
C GLU A 898 30.74 14.07 31.44
N GLY A 899 31.09 13.29 30.43
CA GLY A 899 32.04 12.18 30.45
C GLY A 899 32.98 12.30 29.26
#